data_AF-A0A4D6LJK7-F1
#
_entry.id   AF-A0A4D6LJK7-F1
#
_cell.length_a   1.000
_cell.length_b   1.000
_cell.length_c   1.000
_cell.angle_alpha   90.00
_cell.angle_beta   90.00
_cell.angle_gamma   90.00
#
_symmetry.space_group_name_H-M   'P 1'
#
loop_
_entity.id
_entity.type
_entity.pdbx_description
1 polymer ?
#
loop_
_entity_poly.entity_id
_entity_poly.type
_entity_poly.pdbx_seq_one_letter_code
_entity_poly.pdbx_strand_id
1 'polypeptide(L)'
;MAFSFYRSLFFTFLLTIEIQEQSSDRNEQEGDRVKYLPEQPIVNFNHYAGYVSLKPDKDKALFYWFFEAENDPSQKPLVLWLTGGPGCSSVSFGATQEIGPFLVDQEKHLKLHEFSWNKVANIIFLESPIGVGFSYTNNTKDLDELGDQVVASDNYDFLLGWFRRFPNFRTNEFYIVAESYGGHYAPQLADLIHEGNKKGPYINLKGFMMGNAVINDITDFKGIYDFALGHTIISKEVYDGITGDCDLTKERQTNDCIMNLARFLKAYSDIDMFNIYSPICFRDNNKTVPKKPIVTRHDLTQDNILIGRMFRGPSMLMLQIYLISTVIEKWNDSPTMPLIKKLLGIGLRIWMYSGDTDGRVPVLSTRYSLEEMKLNVTEEWRAWFSGGQVGGWVEEYDGGLTFASIRGAGHQAPAHKPQQALFLFSHFLSSRPLPSSLMALSSLISNILLLLLLSFTKQALSVSKLSVTDHNHNYLSREILAEQEADRVYGLPGQPPVKFKQYAGYITVNETHGRALFYWFFEATHKPEEKPVLLWLNGGPGCSSIGYGEAEELGPFFPQDSSQPKLKLNPYSWNNAVNLLFLESPVGVGFSYTNTTSDIDQLGDSITAKDSHIFIINWFRRFPQFRSHKFYIAGESYAGHYVPQLSELIFDNNLNRAEKDYINFKGFLIGNALLDDETDQKGMIDYAWDHAVISDALYHNITSICNFNRPIQNQTTECNTELNKYFDVYKIIDMYSLYTPRCFSNLSSTSQTSSKINRWQRKRAGYDPCASDYTEAYLNIPEVQKALHANVTKIPYPWTHCSDNITFWNDSPQSILPVLKKLVAGGIRIWVYSGDTDGRIPVTATRYTLKKLGLGIVEDWSPWYTSRQVGGWSIVYDGLTFVTIRGAGHQVPTFTPKQALQSHEFYIAGESYGGHYVPQLSELIFDHNRNRAKKDYINFRGFMIGNAALDYETDQKGLVEYAWDHAVISDELYHNITTKCNFRFKNQTDECIDDLSNFSVAYDVIDMYSLYTPTCLNSISSNTAPVNKWHRKAEGYDPCASDYTEFYLNRPEVQRALHANVTKLSYPWTHCSSLMGPWKDSPLSILPVIKKLVAGGLRIWVYSGDTDGAVPVTGTRYTLKKLGLKIGLPGILANRWSSCWGMENDLRWSYFCDHKRCWPSGSNLHSQTSSATATTLPCK
;
A
#
# COMPACT_ATOMS: atom_id res chain seq x y z
N MET A 1 69.09 -41.56 40.74
CA MET A 1 69.07 -41.64 39.27
C MET A 1 67.75 -42.16 38.69
N ALA A 2 67.13 -43.23 39.24
CA ALA A 2 65.85 -43.75 38.72
C ALA A 2 64.66 -42.75 38.76
N PHE A 3 64.58 -41.89 39.79
CA PHE A 3 63.49 -40.88 39.91
C PHE A 3 63.54 -39.75 38.86
N SER A 4 64.72 -39.42 38.33
CA SER A 4 64.86 -38.39 37.29
C SER A 4 64.47 -38.91 35.91
N PHE A 5 64.64 -40.22 35.68
CA PHE A 5 64.33 -40.87 34.41
C PHE A 5 62.82 -41.04 34.21
N TYR A 6 62.09 -41.43 35.27
CA TYR A 6 60.61 -41.51 35.24
C TYR A 6 59.94 -40.14 35.09
N ARG A 7 60.49 -39.08 35.70
CA ARG A 7 59.96 -37.71 35.55
C ARG A 7 60.16 -37.17 34.12
N SER A 8 61.30 -37.46 33.52
CA SER A 8 61.58 -37.07 32.12
C SER A 8 60.71 -37.85 31.14
N LEU A 9 60.51 -39.16 31.36
CA LEU A 9 59.62 -40.00 30.54
C LEU A 9 58.15 -39.58 30.66
N PHE A 10 57.68 -39.24 31.86
CA PHE A 10 56.32 -38.75 32.09
C PHE A 10 56.09 -37.37 31.44
N PHE A 11 57.09 -36.47 31.52
CA PHE A 11 57.04 -35.18 30.82
C PHE A 11 57.09 -35.33 29.30
N THR A 12 57.93 -36.22 28.74
CA THR A 12 57.91 -36.49 27.29
C THR A 12 56.62 -37.16 26.85
N PHE A 13 56.03 -38.04 27.67
CA PHE A 13 54.77 -38.71 27.36
C PHE A 13 53.60 -37.72 27.37
N LEU A 14 53.55 -36.81 28.34
CA LEU A 14 52.60 -35.70 28.37
C LEU A 14 52.79 -34.73 27.20
N LEU A 15 54.04 -34.37 26.85
CA LEU A 15 54.34 -33.54 25.68
C LEU A 15 53.92 -34.23 24.37
N THR A 16 54.11 -35.54 24.23
CA THR A 16 53.68 -36.28 23.03
C THR A 16 52.17 -36.38 22.93
N ILE A 17 51.45 -36.50 24.06
CA ILE A 17 49.98 -36.48 24.08
C ILE A 17 49.46 -35.08 23.70
N GLU A 18 50.03 -34.01 24.27
CA GLU A 18 49.69 -32.63 23.90
C GLU A 18 50.00 -32.32 22.43
N ILE A 19 51.15 -32.77 21.89
CA ILE A 19 51.49 -32.58 20.47
C ILE A 19 50.55 -33.36 19.56
N GLN A 20 50.12 -34.56 19.97
CA GLN A 20 49.21 -35.40 19.20
C GLN A 20 47.78 -34.85 19.20
N GLU A 21 47.26 -34.38 20.34
CA GLU A 21 45.98 -33.66 20.44
C GLU A 21 46.02 -32.35 19.63
N GLN A 22 47.07 -31.54 19.76
CA GLN A 22 47.22 -30.29 19.02
C GLN A 22 47.45 -30.49 17.51
N SER A 23 47.86 -31.69 17.06
CA SER A 23 47.93 -32.05 15.64
C SER A 23 46.57 -32.51 15.10
N SER A 24 45.78 -33.23 15.91
CA SER A 24 44.43 -33.67 15.59
C SER A 24 43.49 -32.47 15.45
N ASP A 25 43.54 -31.53 16.40
CA ASP A 25 42.70 -30.33 16.40
C ASP A 25 43.01 -29.40 15.20
N ARG A 26 44.30 -29.28 14.82
CA ARG A 26 44.71 -28.52 13.63
C ARG A 26 44.23 -29.15 12.33
N ASN A 27 44.22 -30.49 12.25
CA ASN A 27 43.69 -31.20 11.09
C ASN A 27 42.17 -31.07 10.98
N GLU A 28 41.44 -31.06 12.10
CA GLU A 28 40.00 -30.79 12.11
C GLU A 28 39.68 -29.34 11.72
N GLN A 29 40.45 -28.35 12.21
CA GLN A 29 40.28 -26.94 11.85
C GLN A 29 40.42 -26.69 10.34
N GLU A 30 41.50 -27.18 9.71
CA GLU A 30 41.67 -27.03 8.26
C GLU A 30 40.67 -27.88 7.46
N GLY A 31 40.13 -28.95 8.06
CA GLY A 31 39.06 -29.75 7.49
C GLY A 31 37.74 -28.98 7.33
N ASP A 32 37.45 -28.06 8.27
CA ASP A 32 36.27 -27.18 8.22
C ASP A 32 36.46 -25.98 7.27
N ARG A 33 37.66 -25.75 6.72
CA ARG A 33 37.94 -24.56 5.90
C ARG A 33 37.20 -24.58 4.57
N VAL A 34 36.37 -23.57 4.33
CA VAL A 34 35.68 -23.35 3.06
C VAL A 34 36.64 -22.62 2.12
N LYS A 35 37.01 -23.28 1.01
CA LYS A 35 37.97 -22.73 0.03
C LYS A 35 37.29 -22.02 -1.15
N TYR A 36 36.09 -22.44 -1.50
CA TYR A 36 35.32 -21.89 -2.61
C TYR A 36 33.84 -22.26 -2.47
N LEU A 37 32.96 -21.31 -2.74
CA LEU A 37 31.54 -21.52 -3.00
C LEU A 37 31.22 -21.16 -4.46
N PRO A 38 30.20 -21.79 -5.07
CA PRO A 38 29.76 -21.43 -6.42
C PRO A 38 29.55 -19.92 -6.55
N GLU A 39 30.22 -19.30 -7.53
CA GLU A 39 30.10 -17.86 -7.86
C GLU A 39 30.48 -16.92 -6.71
N GLN A 40 31.25 -17.41 -5.75
CA GLN A 40 31.76 -16.59 -4.65
C GLN A 40 32.66 -15.46 -5.19
N PRO A 41 32.40 -14.20 -4.82
CA PRO A 41 33.33 -13.11 -5.09
C PRO A 41 34.68 -13.32 -4.40
N ILE A 42 35.75 -12.76 -4.97
CA ILE A 42 37.08 -12.84 -4.36
C ILE A 42 37.05 -12.15 -2.98
N VAL A 43 37.51 -12.87 -1.95
CA VAL A 43 37.62 -12.39 -0.56
C VAL A 43 39.05 -12.53 -0.04
N ASN A 44 39.40 -11.74 0.97
CA ASN A 44 40.71 -11.71 1.60
C ASN A 44 40.73 -12.28 3.04
N PHE A 45 39.63 -12.87 3.49
CA PHE A 45 39.47 -13.48 4.82
C PHE A 45 39.16 -14.97 4.70
N ASN A 46 39.44 -15.74 5.75
CA ASN A 46 39.05 -17.14 5.79
C ASN A 46 37.64 -17.33 6.35
N HIS A 47 37.02 -18.44 5.98
CA HIS A 47 35.77 -18.88 6.55
C HIS A 47 35.74 -20.41 6.65
N TYR A 48 35.01 -20.92 7.63
CA TYR A 48 35.01 -22.31 8.04
C TYR A 48 33.58 -22.74 8.32
N ALA A 49 33.18 -23.93 7.90
CA ALA A 49 31.86 -24.48 8.18
C ALA A 49 31.98 -25.96 8.50
N GLY A 50 31.26 -26.40 9.53
CA GLY A 50 31.39 -27.77 10.02
C GLY A 50 30.48 -28.07 11.20
N TYR A 51 30.73 -29.22 11.82
CA TYR A 51 29.94 -29.74 12.93
C TYR A 51 30.77 -29.83 14.21
N VAL A 52 30.15 -29.49 15.33
CA VAL A 52 30.69 -29.78 16.68
C VAL A 52 29.74 -30.71 17.39
N SER A 53 30.22 -31.92 17.73
CA SER A 53 29.46 -32.89 18.53
C SER A 53 29.37 -32.44 19.98
N LEU A 54 28.18 -32.57 20.57
CA LEU A 54 27.93 -32.22 21.96
C LEU A 54 28.45 -33.35 22.87
N LYS A 55 28.84 -33.03 24.12
CA LYS A 55 29.35 -34.03 25.07
C LYS A 55 28.56 -33.92 26.38
N PRO A 56 28.16 -35.06 27.01
CA PRO A 56 28.60 -36.43 26.75
C PRO A 56 27.89 -37.14 25.58
N ASP A 57 26.85 -36.53 25.02
CA ASP A 57 25.97 -37.13 24.03
C ASP A 57 26.51 -36.99 22.59
N LYS A 58 27.26 -38.00 22.14
CA LYS A 58 27.84 -38.04 20.79
C LYS A 58 26.78 -38.20 19.68
N ASP A 59 25.51 -38.40 20.01
CA ASP A 59 24.44 -38.52 19.03
C ASP A 59 23.90 -37.16 18.56
N LYS A 60 24.30 -36.06 19.21
CA LYS A 60 23.96 -34.67 18.84
C LYS A 60 25.14 -33.91 18.23
N ALA A 61 24.88 -33.08 17.21
CA ALA A 61 25.85 -32.13 16.69
C ALA A 61 25.20 -30.85 16.17
N LEU A 62 25.82 -29.70 16.47
CA LEU A 62 25.41 -28.41 15.93
C LEU A 62 26.31 -27.99 14.76
N PHE A 63 25.70 -27.47 13.71
CA PHE A 63 26.35 -26.90 12.54
C PHE A 63 26.67 -25.41 12.74
N TYR A 64 27.83 -24.98 12.27
CA TYR A 64 28.23 -23.58 12.28
C TYR A 64 28.82 -23.13 10.95
N TRP A 65 28.72 -21.83 10.67
CA TRP A 65 29.52 -21.16 9.66
C TRP A 65 30.22 -19.95 10.28
N PHE A 66 31.55 -20.03 10.35
CA PHE A 66 32.44 -19.03 10.93
C PHE A 66 33.13 -18.20 9.84
N PHE A 67 33.15 -16.88 10.01
CA PHE A 67 33.88 -15.94 9.17
C PHE A 67 34.89 -15.15 10.00
N GLU A 68 36.14 -15.14 9.56
CA GLU A 68 37.16 -14.27 10.13
C GLU A 68 36.87 -12.80 9.79
N ALA A 69 37.33 -11.91 10.66
CA ALA A 69 37.29 -10.49 10.37
C ALA A 69 38.14 -10.17 9.13
N GLU A 70 37.71 -9.21 8.31
CA GLU A 70 38.41 -8.83 7.08
C GLU A 70 39.85 -8.33 7.34
N ASN A 71 40.11 -7.80 8.54
CA ASN A 71 41.41 -7.28 8.95
C ASN A 71 41.72 -7.69 10.39
N ASP A 72 42.97 -8.13 10.61
CA ASP A 72 43.53 -8.49 11.91
C ASP A 72 42.65 -9.41 12.77
N PRO A 73 42.18 -10.58 12.25
CA PRO A 73 41.19 -11.41 12.93
C PRO A 73 41.58 -11.83 14.35
N SER A 74 42.87 -12.03 14.64
CA SER A 74 43.36 -12.37 15.99
C SER A 74 43.15 -11.26 17.02
N GLN A 75 43.02 -10.00 16.59
CA GLN A 75 42.84 -8.83 17.47
C GLN A 75 41.38 -8.36 17.54
N LYS A 76 40.48 -8.89 16.69
CA LYS A 76 39.08 -8.49 16.64
C LYS A 76 38.22 -9.30 17.61
N PRO A 77 37.11 -8.73 18.14
CA PRO A 77 36.15 -9.49 18.93
C PRO A 77 35.63 -10.74 18.19
N LEU A 78 35.25 -11.76 18.96
CA LEU A 78 34.54 -12.94 18.47
C LEU A 78 33.06 -12.82 18.84
N VAL A 79 32.19 -13.00 17.85
CA VAL A 79 30.76 -12.81 18.01
C VAL A 79 30.02 -14.07 17.58
N LEU A 80 29.17 -14.59 18.47
CA LEU A 80 28.21 -15.63 18.16
C LEU A 80 26.89 -14.98 17.72
N TRP A 81 26.38 -15.35 16.55
CA TRP A 81 25.07 -14.92 16.05
C TRP A 81 24.03 -16.04 16.18
N LEU A 82 22.89 -15.73 16.79
CA LEU A 82 21.75 -16.63 16.99
C LEU A 82 20.46 -16.02 16.42
N THR A 83 19.82 -16.72 15.49
CA THR A 83 18.50 -16.34 14.98
C THR A 83 17.40 -16.99 15.85
N GLY A 84 16.25 -16.34 15.97
CA GLY A 84 15.12 -16.81 16.77
C GLY A 84 14.19 -17.82 16.08
N GLY A 85 12.88 -17.56 16.14
CA GLY A 85 11.82 -18.43 15.60
C GLY A 85 10.79 -18.83 16.67
N PRO A 86 11.14 -19.74 17.62
CA PRO A 86 12.32 -20.62 17.63
C PRO A 86 12.40 -21.52 16.39
N GLY A 87 13.62 -21.89 15.96
CA GLY A 87 13.82 -22.87 14.87
C GLY A 87 14.30 -22.30 13.53
N CYS A 88 14.61 -21.00 13.44
CA CYS A 88 15.08 -20.36 12.22
C CYS A 88 16.60 -20.47 12.05
N SER A 89 17.06 -20.69 10.81
CA SER A 89 18.49 -20.88 10.51
C SER A 89 19.27 -19.57 10.54
N SER A 90 20.31 -19.50 11.38
CA SER A 90 21.29 -18.42 11.42
C SER A 90 22.17 -18.32 10.18
N VAL A 91 22.31 -19.41 9.43
CA VAL A 91 23.01 -19.39 8.13
C VAL A 91 22.11 -18.76 7.06
N SER A 92 20.85 -19.19 6.98
CA SER A 92 19.92 -18.71 5.97
C SER A 92 19.52 -17.25 6.18
N PHE A 93 19.28 -16.80 7.41
CA PHE A 93 18.87 -15.42 7.70
C PHE A 93 20.10 -14.55 8.01
N GLY A 94 20.77 -14.82 9.13
CA GLY A 94 21.94 -14.07 9.58
C GLY A 94 23.06 -13.97 8.54
N ALA A 95 23.57 -15.11 8.04
CA ALA A 95 24.76 -15.12 7.20
C ALA A 95 24.52 -14.71 5.74
N THR A 96 23.31 -14.91 5.20
CA THR A 96 23.05 -14.76 3.75
C THR A 96 22.00 -13.72 3.36
N GLN A 97 21.25 -13.18 4.34
CA GLN A 97 20.25 -12.12 4.10
C GLN A 97 20.53 -10.85 4.92
N GLU A 98 21.25 -10.98 6.03
CA GLU A 98 21.41 -9.90 7.01
C GLU A 98 22.86 -9.43 7.12
N ILE A 99 23.61 -9.99 8.06
CA ILE A 99 24.88 -9.40 8.52
C ILE A 99 26.14 -10.06 7.94
N GLY A 100 26.00 -11.23 7.32
CA GLY A 100 27.14 -11.96 6.77
C GLY A 100 27.78 -11.29 5.54
N PRO A 101 28.94 -11.79 5.11
CA PRO A 101 29.71 -11.20 4.01
C PRO A 101 29.10 -11.40 2.63
N PHE A 102 28.17 -12.33 2.49
CA PHE A 102 27.56 -12.69 1.21
C PHE A 102 26.05 -12.53 1.27
N LEU A 103 25.46 -11.90 0.25
CA LEU A 103 24.03 -11.89 0.02
C LEU A 103 23.69 -12.73 -1.21
N VAL A 104 22.51 -13.36 -1.22
CA VAL A 104 21.99 -14.07 -2.39
C VAL A 104 21.08 -13.14 -3.20
N ASP A 105 21.34 -13.00 -4.51
CA ASP A 105 20.50 -12.20 -5.42
C ASP A 105 19.36 -13.00 -6.09
N GLN A 106 18.59 -12.35 -6.97
CA GLN A 106 17.42 -12.97 -7.63
C GLN A 106 17.82 -14.06 -8.64
N GLU A 107 19.02 -13.94 -9.20
CA GLU A 107 19.67 -14.88 -10.09
C GLU A 107 20.31 -16.06 -9.33
N LYS A 108 20.30 -16.01 -7.99
CA LYS A 108 20.86 -16.98 -7.05
C LYS A 108 22.39 -16.97 -6.99
N HIS A 109 23.01 -15.85 -7.33
CA HIS A 109 24.45 -15.65 -7.22
C HIS A 109 24.81 -15.03 -5.85
N LEU A 110 26.05 -15.23 -5.41
CA LEU A 110 26.60 -14.58 -4.22
C LEU A 110 27.16 -13.20 -4.58
N LYS A 111 26.70 -12.16 -3.89
CA LYS A 111 27.28 -10.81 -3.96
C LYS A 111 27.90 -10.42 -2.62
N LEU A 112 28.99 -9.65 -2.66
CA LEU A 112 29.58 -9.10 -1.43
C LEU A 112 28.62 -8.13 -0.76
N HIS A 113 28.52 -8.25 0.55
CA HIS A 113 27.74 -7.36 1.38
C HIS A 113 28.61 -6.18 1.85
N GLU A 114 28.31 -4.97 1.35
CA GLU A 114 29.05 -3.76 1.70
C GLU A 114 29.03 -3.43 3.19
N PHE A 115 27.98 -3.84 3.91
CA PHE A 115 27.80 -3.57 5.34
C PHE A 115 27.89 -4.83 6.20
N SER A 116 28.66 -5.83 5.75
CA SER A 116 28.89 -7.04 6.52
C SER A 116 29.56 -6.76 7.87
N TRP A 117 29.15 -7.51 8.89
CA TRP A 117 29.66 -7.31 10.24
C TRP A 117 31.06 -7.90 10.43
N ASN A 118 31.51 -8.78 9.54
CA ASN A 118 32.88 -9.30 9.56
C ASN A 118 33.93 -8.22 9.22
N LYS A 119 33.50 -6.99 8.88
CA LYS A 119 34.37 -5.82 8.79
C LYS A 119 34.95 -5.40 10.14
N VAL A 120 34.25 -5.68 11.24
CA VAL A 120 34.62 -5.22 12.58
C VAL A 120 34.76 -6.35 13.62
N ALA A 121 34.34 -7.57 13.31
CA ALA A 121 34.41 -8.73 14.21
C ALA A 121 34.63 -10.05 13.47
N ASN A 122 35.05 -11.09 14.19
CA ASN A 122 34.93 -12.48 13.73
C ASN A 122 33.54 -13.00 14.10
N ILE A 123 32.86 -13.73 13.22
CA ILE A 123 31.42 -14.05 13.40
C ILE A 123 31.16 -15.54 13.21
N ILE A 124 30.57 -16.18 14.21
CA ILE A 124 30.06 -17.55 14.19
C ILE A 124 28.55 -17.49 14.00
N PHE A 125 28.03 -17.98 12.89
CA PHE A 125 26.60 -18.26 12.71
C PHE A 125 26.33 -19.69 13.16
N LEU A 126 25.60 -19.86 14.26
CA LEU A 126 25.30 -21.17 14.85
C LEU A 126 23.87 -21.58 14.56
N GLU A 127 23.67 -22.75 13.96
CA GLU A 127 22.33 -23.32 13.79
C GLU A 127 21.91 -24.03 15.07
N SER A 128 20.97 -23.43 15.80
CA SER A 128 20.50 -23.92 17.09
C SER A 128 18.98 -23.68 17.22
N PRO A 129 18.23 -24.57 17.88
CA PRO A 129 18.67 -25.83 18.51
C PRO A 129 18.89 -26.99 17.52
N ILE A 130 19.15 -28.20 18.04
CA ILE A 130 19.15 -29.43 17.24
C ILE A 130 17.86 -29.53 16.39
N GLY A 131 18.00 -29.90 15.12
CA GLY A 131 16.91 -29.90 14.14
C GLY A 131 16.77 -28.61 13.32
N VAL A 132 17.48 -27.53 13.70
CA VAL A 132 17.56 -26.30 12.91
C VAL A 132 18.61 -26.42 11.82
N GLY A 133 18.20 -26.15 10.58
CA GLY A 133 19.10 -26.15 9.43
C GLY A 133 19.79 -27.49 9.25
N PHE A 134 21.11 -27.52 9.39
CA PHE A 134 21.96 -28.69 9.29
C PHE A 134 22.25 -29.36 10.64
N SER A 135 21.91 -28.74 11.77
CA SER A 135 22.11 -29.32 13.11
C SER A 135 21.21 -30.52 13.34
N TYR A 136 21.74 -31.60 13.92
CA TYR A 136 21.04 -32.88 13.97
C TYR A 136 21.20 -33.62 15.30
N THR A 137 20.31 -34.59 15.50
CA THR A 137 20.42 -35.66 16.50
C THR A 137 20.11 -37.01 15.84
N ASN A 138 20.76 -38.08 16.31
CA ASN A 138 20.40 -39.46 15.96
C ASN A 138 19.28 -40.04 16.84
N ASN A 139 18.87 -39.34 17.91
CA ASN A 139 17.81 -39.76 18.83
C ASN A 139 16.60 -38.83 18.71
N THR A 140 15.49 -39.33 18.17
CA THR A 140 14.29 -38.52 17.94
C THR A 140 13.65 -37.99 19.22
N LYS A 141 13.90 -38.60 20.38
CA LYS A 141 13.39 -38.12 21.68
C LYS A 141 13.95 -36.76 22.07
N ASP A 142 15.17 -36.44 21.63
CA ASP A 142 15.79 -35.16 21.98
C ASP A 142 15.00 -33.97 21.41
N LEU A 143 14.26 -34.18 20.31
CA LEU A 143 13.38 -33.16 19.73
C LEU A 143 12.11 -32.93 20.57
N ASP A 144 11.69 -33.91 21.37
CA ASP A 144 10.51 -33.80 22.24
C ASP A 144 10.84 -33.08 23.56
N GLU A 145 12.11 -33.15 23.98
CA GLU A 145 12.68 -32.59 25.22
C GLU A 145 13.29 -31.19 25.05
N LEU A 146 13.18 -30.59 23.86
CA LEU A 146 13.64 -29.21 23.63
C LEU A 146 12.91 -28.20 24.54
N GLY A 147 13.68 -27.24 25.04
CA GLY A 147 13.28 -26.11 25.88
C GLY A 147 14.46 -25.16 26.08
N ASP A 148 14.23 -23.93 26.53
CA ASP A 148 15.26 -22.89 26.50
C ASP A 148 16.54 -23.29 27.27
N GLN A 149 16.38 -23.93 28.43
CA GLN A 149 17.52 -24.41 29.23
C GLN A 149 18.35 -25.48 28.50
N VAL A 150 17.69 -26.39 27.78
CA VAL A 150 18.36 -27.43 26.98
C VAL A 150 19.13 -26.79 25.83
N VAL A 151 18.51 -25.83 25.13
CA VAL A 151 19.15 -25.10 24.04
C VAL A 151 20.38 -24.32 24.54
N ALA A 152 20.26 -23.65 25.69
CA ALA A 152 21.38 -22.93 26.28
C ALA A 152 22.52 -23.89 26.67
N SER A 153 22.21 -25.06 27.21
CA SER A 153 23.20 -26.10 27.54
C SER A 153 23.90 -26.63 26.29
N ASP A 154 23.14 -26.99 25.25
CA ASP A 154 23.68 -27.49 23.99
C ASP A 154 24.59 -26.44 23.31
N ASN A 155 24.19 -25.16 23.35
CA ASN A 155 25.01 -24.05 22.84
C ASN A 155 26.29 -23.83 23.65
N TYR A 156 26.22 -24.00 24.98
CA TYR A 156 27.40 -23.92 25.84
C TYR A 156 28.38 -25.05 25.53
N ASP A 157 27.89 -26.29 25.37
CA ASP A 157 28.72 -27.45 24.98
C ASP A 157 29.33 -27.28 23.58
N PHE A 158 28.57 -26.73 22.64
CA PHE A 158 29.09 -26.32 21.35
C PHE A 158 30.26 -25.36 21.48
N LEU A 159 30.13 -24.28 22.28
CA LEU A 159 31.21 -23.30 22.46
C LEU A 159 32.45 -23.95 23.07
N LEU A 160 32.29 -24.84 24.05
CA LEU A 160 33.42 -25.58 24.62
C LEU A 160 34.12 -26.48 23.60
N GLY A 161 33.37 -27.12 22.71
CA GLY A 161 33.93 -27.89 21.59
C GLY A 161 34.61 -27.01 20.54
N TRP A 162 33.96 -25.90 20.16
CA TRP A 162 34.46 -24.95 19.18
C TRP A 162 35.78 -24.29 19.63
N PHE A 163 35.88 -23.85 20.90
CA PHE A 163 37.13 -23.27 21.43
C PHE A 163 38.28 -24.28 21.57
N ARG A 164 37.99 -25.59 21.63
CA ARG A 164 39.04 -26.61 21.53
C ARG A 164 39.58 -26.69 20.09
N ARG A 165 38.70 -26.61 19.09
CA ARG A 165 39.06 -26.62 17.66
C ARG A 165 39.71 -25.31 17.20
N PHE A 166 39.30 -24.16 17.75
CA PHE A 166 39.80 -22.82 17.42
C PHE A 166 40.44 -22.13 18.64
N PRO A 167 41.53 -22.67 19.20
CA PRO A 167 42.10 -22.20 20.47
C PRO A 167 42.66 -20.76 20.40
N ASN A 168 43.02 -20.29 19.21
CA ASN A 168 43.55 -18.94 19.01
C ASN A 168 42.54 -17.82 19.29
N PHE A 169 41.24 -18.13 19.27
CA PHE A 169 40.19 -17.13 19.54
C PHE A 169 39.74 -17.10 21.01
N ARG A 170 40.32 -17.94 21.88
CA ARG A 170 39.89 -18.12 23.27
C ARG A 170 40.12 -16.88 24.14
N THR A 171 41.11 -16.06 23.79
CA THR A 171 41.43 -14.80 24.47
C THR A 171 40.67 -13.60 23.94
N ASN A 172 40.05 -13.71 22.76
CA ASN A 172 39.31 -12.62 22.14
C ASN A 172 38.13 -12.23 23.02
N GLU A 173 37.75 -10.95 22.99
CA GLU A 173 36.50 -10.50 23.61
C GLU A 173 35.33 -11.22 22.94
N PHE A 174 34.54 -11.94 23.74
CA PHE A 174 33.43 -12.74 23.25
C PHE A 174 32.11 -12.04 23.51
N TYR A 175 31.27 -11.96 22.47
CA TYR A 175 29.93 -11.40 22.54
C TYR A 175 28.91 -12.35 21.94
N ILE A 176 27.69 -12.32 22.49
CA ILE A 176 26.54 -13.03 21.91
C ILE A 176 25.65 -11.96 21.25
N VAL A 177 25.27 -12.16 20.01
CA VAL A 177 24.25 -11.35 19.33
C VAL A 177 23.12 -12.28 18.92
N ALA A 178 21.89 -11.85 19.20
CA ALA A 178 20.73 -12.63 18.83
C ALA A 178 19.58 -11.73 18.36
N GLU A 179 18.56 -12.33 17.74
CA GLU A 179 17.36 -11.60 17.32
C GLU A 179 16.09 -12.41 17.54
N SER A 180 14.94 -11.73 17.60
CA SER A 180 13.62 -12.37 17.75
C SER A 180 13.57 -13.21 19.04
N TYR A 181 13.17 -14.48 18.96
CA TYR A 181 13.25 -15.43 20.08
C TYR A 181 14.67 -15.64 20.65
N GLY A 182 15.70 -15.16 19.95
CA GLY A 182 17.05 -15.01 20.48
C GLY A 182 17.13 -14.17 21.77
N GLY A 183 16.10 -13.38 22.08
CA GLY A 183 15.92 -12.72 23.38
C GLY A 183 15.88 -13.69 24.58
N HIS A 184 15.45 -14.94 24.37
CA HIS A 184 15.54 -16.00 25.37
C HIS A 184 16.92 -16.68 25.35
N TYR A 185 17.46 -16.95 24.16
CA TYR A 185 18.72 -17.69 24.00
C TYR A 185 19.93 -16.95 24.55
N ALA A 186 20.08 -15.66 24.25
CA ALA A 186 21.28 -14.92 24.59
C ALA A 186 21.49 -14.75 26.11
N PRO A 187 20.48 -14.33 26.91
CA PRO A 187 20.63 -14.23 28.37
C PRO A 187 20.92 -15.58 29.01
N GLN A 188 20.25 -16.66 28.58
CA GLN A 188 20.44 -17.99 29.16
C GLN A 188 21.83 -18.55 28.89
N LEU A 189 22.31 -18.43 27.66
CA LEU A 189 23.69 -18.80 27.32
C LEU A 189 24.72 -17.94 28.07
N ALA A 190 24.48 -16.63 28.19
CA ALA A 190 25.36 -15.74 28.95
C ALA A 190 25.45 -16.15 30.42
N ASP A 191 24.33 -16.55 31.03
CA ASP A 191 24.32 -17.03 32.41
C ASP A 191 25.07 -18.35 32.58
N LEU A 192 24.87 -19.31 31.69
CA LEU A 192 25.61 -20.58 31.70
C LEU A 192 27.10 -20.36 31.50
N ILE A 193 27.52 -19.44 30.63
CA ILE A 193 28.92 -19.06 30.49
C ILE A 193 29.46 -18.44 31.79
N HIS A 194 28.70 -17.55 32.42
CA HIS A 194 29.10 -16.93 33.68
C HIS A 194 29.27 -17.96 34.81
N GLU A 195 28.32 -18.88 34.98
CA GLU A 195 28.41 -19.96 35.96
C GLU A 195 29.52 -20.97 35.61
N GLY A 196 29.65 -21.28 34.31
CA GLY A 196 30.68 -22.14 33.76
C GLY A 196 32.09 -21.60 34.01
N ASN A 197 32.30 -20.30 33.86
CA ASN A 197 33.57 -19.62 34.13
C ASN A 197 34.05 -19.75 35.59
N LYS A 198 33.17 -20.10 36.53
CA LYS A 198 33.54 -20.37 37.94
C LYS A 198 34.20 -21.74 38.13
N LYS A 199 33.99 -22.69 37.21
CA LYS A 199 34.35 -24.12 37.42
C LYS A 199 35.03 -24.78 36.21
N GLY A 200 34.89 -24.22 35.02
CA GLY A 200 35.26 -24.83 33.74
C GLY A 200 36.22 -23.98 32.90
N PRO A 201 36.36 -24.29 31.60
CA PRO A 201 37.21 -23.53 30.69
C PRO A 201 36.70 -22.09 30.55
N TYR A 202 37.57 -21.11 30.79
CA TYR A 202 37.21 -19.70 30.75
C TYR A 202 36.86 -19.22 29.34
N ILE A 203 35.71 -18.56 29.20
CA ILE A 203 35.25 -17.82 28.01
C ILE A 203 35.19 -16.33 28.38
N ASN A 204 35.88 -15.49 27.61
CA ASN A 204 35.99 -14.05 27.85
C ASN A 204 34.73 -13.27 27.42
N LEU A 205 33.56 -13.63 27.98
CA LEU A 205 32.28 -12.98 27.71
C LEU A 205 32.28 -11.53 28.21
N LYS A 206 31.99 -10.58 27.31
CA LYS A 206 31.92 -9.15 27.61
C LYS A 206 30.50 -8.58 27.66
N GLY A 207 29.57 -9.23 26.97
CA GLY A 207 28.19 -8.79 26.91
C GLY A 207 27.42 -9.44 25.78
N PHE A 208 26.17 -9.03 25.62
CA PHE A 208 25.32 -9.50 24.53
C PHE A 208 24.41 -8.40 23.99
N MET A 209 23.96 -8.58 22.75
CA MET A 209 23.09 -7.66 22.04
C MET A 209 21.89 -8.41 21.44
N MET A 210 20.69 -7.84 21.52
CA MET A 210 19.45 -8.50 21.11
C MET A 210 18.60 -7.59 20.22
N GLY A 211 18.26 -8.08 19.03
CA GLY A 211 17.46 -7.36 18.03
C GLY A 211 16.01 -7.80 18.00
N ASN A 212 15.05 -6.87 18.03
CA ASN A 212 13.61 -7.12 17.96
C ASN A 212 13.22 -8.32 18.84
N ALA A 213 13.69 -8.28 20.08
CA ALA A 213 13.82 -9.45 20.94
C ALA A 213 12.51 -9.76 21.67
N VAL A 214 12.08 -11.02 21.62
CA VAL A 214 11.01 -11.54 22.48
C VAL A 214 11.56 -11.65 23.90
N ILE A 215 10.93 -10.99 24.86
CA ILE A 215 11.43 -10.87 26.25
C ILE A 215 10.37 -11.35 27.24
N ASN A 216 9.11 -10.96 27.04
CA ASN A 216 8.02 -11.29 27.93
C ASN A 216 6.70 -11.21 27.18
N ASP A 217 6.01 -12.36 27.09
CA ASP A 217 4.78 -12.53 26.31
C ASP A 217 3.71 -11.47 26.64
N ILE A 218 3.51 -11.11 27.92
CA ILE A 218 2.48 -10.14 28.33
C ILE A 218 2.80 -8.76 27.76
N THR A 219 4.03 -8.28 27.98
CA THR A 219 4.48 -6.98 27.45
C THR A 219 4.60 -6.99 25.93
N ASP A 220 4.99 -8.12 25.35
CA ASP A 220 5.17 -8.30 23.92
C ASP A 220 3.82 -8.23 23.20
N PHE A 221 2.81 -8.97 23.67
CA PHE A 221 1.44 -8.89 23.12
C PHE A 221 0.81 -7.52 23.30
N LYS A 222 0.97 -6.89 24.47
CA LYS A 222 0.50 -5.52 24.68
C LYS A 222 1.10 -4.57 23.63
N GLY A 223 2.42 -4.62 23.45
CA GLY A 223 3.12 -3.81 22.45
C GLY A 223 2.64 -4.05 21.03
N ILE A 224 2.35 -5.30 20.66
CA ILE A 224 1.82 -5.66 19.33
C ILE A 224 0.43 -5.04 19.07
N TYR A 225 -0.47 -5.07 20.05
CA TYR A 225 -1.82 -4.51 19.90
C TYR A 225 -1.82 -2.99 19.84
N ASP A 226 -1.02 -2.34 20.71
CA ASP A 226 -0.83 -0.89 20.71
C ASP A 226 -0.20 -0.43 19.39
N PHE A 227 0.82 -1.14 18.92
CA PHE A 227 1.46 -0.87 17.63
C PHE A 227 0.48 -0.98 16.46
N ALA A 228 -0.36 -2.03 16.43
CA ALA A 228 -1.34 -2.22 15.38
C ALA A 228 -2.41 -1.11 15.36
N LEU A 229 -2.81 -0.60 16.52
CA LEU A 229 -3.73 0.53 16.63
C LEU A 229 -3.06 1.83 16.15
N GLY A 230 -1.85 2.10 16.64
CA GLY A 230 -1.06 3.31 16.33
C GLY A 230 -0.68 3.41 14.86
N HIS A 231 -0.43 2.27 14.20
CA HIS A 231 -0.14 2.19 12.77
C HIS A 231 -1.37 1.92 11.90
N THR A 232 -2.59 2.06 12.46
CA THR A 232 -3.86 2.05 11.72
C THR A 232 -4.22 0.71 11.07
N ILE A 233 -3.57 -0.37 11.50
CA ILE A 233 -3.77 -1.73 10.97
C ILE A 233 -5.12 -2.27 11.45
N ILE A 234 -5.49 -1.98 12.71
CA ILE A 234 -6.77 -2.38 13.31
C ILE A 234 -7.66 -1.20 13.71
N SER A 235 -8.96 -1.46 13.77
CA SER A 235 -9.94 -0.50 14.27
C SER A 235 -9.86 -0.34 15.79
N LYS A 236 -10.48 0.73 16.32
CA LYS A 236 -10.47 0.99 17.77
C LYS A 236 -11.35 -0.03 18.49
N GLU A 237 -12.40 -0.49 17.83
CA GLU A 237 -13.34 -1.51 18.27
C GLU A 237 -12.63 -2.86 18.45
N VAL A 238 -11.79 -3.26 17.50
CA VAL A 238 -10.98 -4.48 17.62
C VAL A 238 -10.01 -4.35 18.79
N TYR A 239 -9.33 -3.21 18.91
CA TYR A 239 -8.40 -2.96 20.01
C TYR A 239 -9.09 -2.98 21.39
N ASP A 240 -10.21 -2.28 21.54
CA ASP A 240 -10.98 -2.20 22.79
C ASP A 240 -11.55 -3.58 23.15
N GLY A 241 -11.99 -4.35 22.15
CA GLY A 241 -12.43 -5.72 22.33
C GLY A 241 -11.31 -6.66 22.77
N ILE A 242 -10.08 -6.51 22.26
CA ILE A 242 -8.94 -7.31 22.75
C ILE A 242 -8.58 -6.91 24.18
N THR A 243 -8.40 -5.62 24.44
CA THR A 243 -7.94 -5.12 25.74
C THR A 243 -8.98 -5.24 26.85
N GLY A 244 -10.27 -5.26 26.51
CA GLY A 244 -11.38 -5.43 27.44
C GLY A 244 -11.81 -6.89 27.66
N ASP A 245 -11.84 -7.71 26.59
CA ASP A 245 -12.45 -9.04 26.65
C ASP A 245 -11.45 -10.20 26.78
N CYS A 246 -10.16 -9.96 26.48
CA CYS A 246 -9.11 -10.98 26.56
C CYS A 246 -8.36 -10.94 27.90
N ASP A 247 -8.14 -12.12 28.48
CA ASP A 247 -7.25 -12.30 29.63
C ASP A 247 -6.06 -13.16 29.21
N LEU A 248 -4.99 -12.52 28.75
CA LEU A 248 -3.80 -13.19 28.18
C LEU A 248 -3.10 -14.15 29.16
N THR A 249 -3.50 -14.20 30.44
CA THR A 249 -2.95 -15.12 31.45
C THR A 249 -3.68 -16.47 31.51
N LYS A 250 -4.79 -16.63 30.78
CA LYS A 250 -5.62 -17.86 30.78
C LYS A 250 -5.48 -18.66 29.49
N GLU A 251 -5.36 -19.98 29.62
CA GLU A 251 -5.37 -20.92 28.48
C GLU A 251 -6.70 -20.92 27.69
N ARG A 252 -7.82 -20.61 28.35
CA ARG A 252 -9.14 -20.53 27.70
C ARG A 252 -9.66 -19.10 27.71
N GLN A 253 -9.88 -18.58 26.50
CA GLN A 253 -10.44 -17.26 26.26
C GLN A 253 -11.96 -17.30 26.06
N THR A 254 -12.61 -16.15 26.22
CA THR A 254 -14.01 -15.96 25.85
C THR A 254 -14.19 -16.01 24.33
N ASN A 255 -15.40 -16.31 23.85
CA ASN A 255 -15.68 -16.29 22.41
C ASN A 255 -15.48 -14.90 21.79
N ASP A 256 -15.79 -13.85 22.55
CA ASP A 256 -15.63 -12.46 22.11
C ASP A 256 -14.13 -12.12 21.95
N CYS A 257 -13.29 -12.52 22.90
CA CYS A 257 -11.84 -12.42 22.76
C CYS A 257 -11.33 -13.17 21.52
N ILE A 258 -11.75 -14.43 21.31
CA ILE A 258 -11.33 -15.24 20.15
C ILE A 258 -11.71 -14.53 18.83
N MET A 259 -12.89 -13.93 18.76
CA MET A 259 -13.32 -13.18 17.58
C MET A 259 -12.49 -11.91 17.35
N ASN A 260 -12.20 -11.15 18.41
CA ASN A 260 -11.40 -9.93 18.30
C ASN A 260 -9.95 -10.26 17.89
N LEU A 261 -9.37 -11.33 18.44
CA LEU A 261 -8.07 -11.85 17.99
C LEU A 261 -8.12 -12.30 16.52
N ALA A 262 -9.18 -12.98 16.07
CA ALA A 262 -9.31 -13.37 14.67
C ALA A 262 -9.37 -12.16 13.72
N ARG A 263 -10.04 -11.08 14.12
CA ARG A 263 -10.08 -9.81 13.37
C ARG A 263 -8.71 -9.15 13.31
N PHE A 264 -7.98 -9.13 14.43
CA PHE A 264 -6.59 -8.67 14.49
C PHE A 264 -5.69 -9.46 13.53
N LEU A 265 -5.77 -10.79 13.55
CA LEU A 265 -4.99 -11.65 12.66
C LEU A 265 -5.35 -11.44 11.19
N LYS A 266 -6.63 -11.22 10.90
CA LYS A 266 -7.09 -10.91 9.53
C LYS A 266 -6.48 -9.59 9.04
N ALA A 267 -6.39 -8.57 9.88
CA ALA A 267 -5.79 -7.29 9.50
C ALA A 267 -4.32 -7.42 9.08
N TYR A 268 -3.56 -8.31 9.72
CA TYR A 268 -2.18 -8.62 9.35
C TYR A 268 -2.04 -9.63 8.18
N SER A 269 -3.11 -10.32 7.78
CA SER A 269 -3.01 -11.37 6.75
C SER A 269 -2.62 -10.85 5.36
N ASP A 270 -2.89 -9.57 5.11
CA ASP A 270 -2.72 -8.90 3.81
C ASP A 270 -1.58 -7.86 3.83
N ILE A 271 -0.80 -7.77 4.92
CA ILE A 271 0.43 -6.96 5.04
C ILE A 271 1.60 -7.78 5.63
N ASP A 272 2.84 -7.35 5.44
CA ASP A 272 3.99 -8.05 6.03
C ASP A 272 4.16 -7.64 7.50
N MET A 273 3.83 -8.53 8.44
CA MET A 273 3.97 -8.27 9.89
C MET A 273 5.43 -8.01 10.30
N PHE A 274 6.42 -8.49 9.55
CA PHE A 274 7.84 -8.27 9.85
C PHE A 274 8.35 -6.92 9.34
N ASN A 275 7.60 -6.24 8.49
CA ASN A 275 7.80 -4.84 8.10
C ASN A 275 6.53 -4.32 7.42
N ILE A 276 5.74 -3.52 8.14
CA ILE A 276 4.39 -3.15 7.72
C ILE A 276 4.32 -2.31 6.43
N TYR A 277 5.44 -1.71 6.00
CA TYR A 277 5.55 -0.94 4.76
C TYR A 277 6.17 -1.74 3.60
N SER A 278 6.63 -2.98 3.86
CA SER A 278 7.14 -3.85 2.80
C SER A 278 6.00 -4.47 1.97
N PRO A 279 6.22 -4.67 0.66
CA PRO A 279 5.26 -5.37 -0.18
C PRO A 279 5.28 -6.88 0.07
N ILE A 280 4.11 -7.52 0.01
CA ILE A 280 4.02 -8.99 0.06
C ILE A 280 4.31 -9.58 -1.33
N CYS A 281 5.14 -10.62 -1.37
CA CYS A 281 5.36 -11.41 -2.58
C CYS A 281 4.26 -12.48 -2.76
N PHE A 282 3.42 -12.35 -3.79
CA PHE A 282 2.48 -13.40 -4.19
C PHE A 282 3.24 -14.51 -4.93
N ARG A 283 3.23 -15.74 -4.39
CA ARG A 283 3.80 -16.90 -5.08
C ARG A 283 2.83 -17.38 -6.17
N ASP A 284 3.33 -17.61 -7.37
CA ASP A 284 2.66 -18.48 -8.35
C ASP A 284 2.60 -19.90 -7.77
N ASN A 285 1.41 -20.39 -7.46
CA ASN A 285 1.19 -21.73 -6.87
C ASN A 285 1.49 -22.91 -7.83
N ASN A 286 2.14 -22.67 -8.97
CA ASN A 286 2.50 -23.70 -9.95
C ASN A 286 3.84 -24.40 -9.71
N LYS A 287 4.47 -24.24 -8.53
CA LYS A 287 5.63 -25.04 -8.14
C LYS A 287 5.28 -25.92 -6.95
N THR A 288 4.97 -27.18 -7.24
CA THR A 288 4.87 -28.27 -6.26
C THR A 288 6.06 -28.25 -5.30
N VAL A 289 5.78 -28.20 -4.01
CA VAL A 289 6.75 -28.47 -2.95
C VAL A 289 7.25 -29.92 -3.14
N PRO A 290 8.56 -30.18 -3.24
CA PRO A 290 9.06 -31.56 -3.29
C PRO A 290 8.70 -32.29 -1.99
N LYS A 291 8.24 -33.53 -2.10
CA LYS A 291 8.07 -34.42 -0.95
C LYS A 291 9.44 -34.65 -0.29
N LYS A 292 9.47 -34.62 1.06
CA LYS A 292 10.62 -34.86 1.94
C LYS A 292 11.65 -35.85 1.34
N PRO A 293 12.94 -35.49 1.22
CA PRO A 293 14.01 -36.47 1.07
C PRO A 293 14.65 -36.82 2.42
N ILE A 294 15.00 -38.10 2.56
CA ILE A 294 15.91 -38.62 3.57
C ILE A 294 17.31 -38.11 3.24
N VAL A 295 17.98 -37.48 4.20
CA VAL A 295 19.31 -36.88 4.05
C VAL A 295 20.36 -37.97 3.81
N THR A 296 21.13 -37.86 2.72
CA THR A 296 22.42 -38.56 2.58
C THR A 296 23.54 -37.54 2.41
N ARG A 297 24.69 -37.92 2.96
CA ARG A 297 25.94 -37.16 3.08
C ARG A 297 26.49 -36.86 1.68
N HIS A 298 26.81 -35.59 1.43
CA HIS A 298 27.57 -35.03 0.29
C HIS A 298 26.77 -34.12 -0.66
N ASP A 299 27.34 -32.94 -0.86
CA ASP A 299 27.03 -31.84 -1.79
C ASP A 299 25.98 -30.79 -1.37
N LEU A 300 26.43 -29.53 -1.30
CA LEU A 300 25.61 -28.31 -1.20
C LEU A 300 24.94 -28.04 -2.56
N THR A 301 23.94 -28.84 -2.95
CA THR A 301 23.06 -28.50 -4.07
C THR A 301 21.89 -27.63 -3.61
N GLN A 302 21.33 -26.81 -4.52
CA GLN A 302 20.22 -25.84 -4.31
C GLN A 302 18.99 -26.37 -3.56
N ASP A 303 18.86 -27.69 -3.38
CA ASP A 303 17.74 -28.35 -2.72
C ASP A 303 17.95 -28.57 -1.21
N ASN A 304 19.14 -28.35 -0.64
CA ASN A 304 19.42 -28.60 0.78
C ASN A 304 19.06 -27.44 1.73
N ILE A 305 18.45 -26.36 1.23
CA ILE A 305 17.98 -25.18 2.00
C ILE A 305 16.46 -25.26 2.21
N LEU A 306 15.94 -26.41 2.68
CA LEU A 306 14.50 -26.70 2.64
C LEU A 306 13.76 -26.60 3.98
N ILE A 307 14.42 -26.33 5.11
CA ILE A 307 13.71 -26.05 6.39
C ILE A 307 13.38 -24.55 6.55
N GLY A 308 14.03 -23.65 5.80
CA GLY A 308 13.69 -22.21 5.77
C GLY A 308 12.48 -21.84 4.91
N ARG A 309 11.86 -22.80 4.18
CA ARG A 309 10.76 -22.50 3.23
C ARG A 309 9.36 -22.47 3.84
N MET A 310 9.22 -22.67 5.15
CA MET A 310 7.91 -22.71 5.83
C MET A 310 7.31 -21.35 6.20
N PHE A 311 7.93 -20.20 5.93
CA PHE A 311 7.53 -18.96 6.62
C PHE A 311 6.92 -17.82 5.78
N ARG A 312 6.45 -18.06 4.55
CA ARG A 312 5.78 -17.00 3.75
C ARG A 312 4.53 -17.52 3.04
N GLY A 313 3.36 -17.28 3.64
CA GLY A 313 2.03 -17.48 3.07
C GLY A 313 0.90 -16.98 4.00
N PRO A 314 -0.15 -16.30 3.50
CA PRO A 314 -1.25 -15.75 4.32
C PRO A 314 -2.05 -16.81 5.09
N SER A 315 -2.19 -18.01 4.51
CA SER A 315 -2.84 -19.17 5.14
C SER A 315 -2.02 -19.82 6.25
N MET A 316 -0.78 -19.38 6.46
CA MET A 316 0.13 -19.90 7.47
C MET A 316 0.29 -18.99 8.69
N LEU A 317 -0.24 -17.75 8.69
CA LEU A 317 -0.14 -16.82 9.83
C LEU A 317 -0.91 -17.34 11.07
N MET A 318 -2.09 -17.93 10.87
CA MET A 318 -2.89 -18.61 11.91
C MET A 318 -2.16 -19.82 12.49
N LEU A 319 -1.53 -20.64 11.64
CA LEU A 319 -0.76 -21.80 12.07
C LEU A 319 0.57 -21.38 12.70
N GLN A 320 1.19 -20.27 12.24
CA GLN A 320 2.44 -19.73 12.76
C GLN A 320 2.25 -19.12 14.13
N ILE A 321 1.27 -18.25 14.34
CA ILE A 321 1.06 -17.64 15.67
C ILE A 321 0.62 -18.71 16.67
N TYR A 322 -0.21 -19.68 16.25
CA TYR A 322 -0.63 -20.79 17.11
C TYR A 322 0.48 -21.83 17.36
N LEU A 323 1.29 -22.21 16.36
CA LEU A 323 2.42 -23.14 16.54
C LEU A 323 3.58 -22.48 17.25
N ILE A 324 3.87 -21.21 16.97
CA ILE A 324 4.90 -20.44 17.69
C ILE A 324 4.42 -20.17 19.10
N SER A 325 3.14 -19.81 19.36
CA SER A 325 2.65 -19.64 20.73
C SER A 325 2.65 -20.95 21.51
N THR A 326 2.24 -22.07 20.92
CA THR A 326 2.28 -23.38 21.61
C THR A 326 3.71 -23.90 21.81
N VAL A 327 4.64 -23.61 20.90
CA VAL A 327 6.06 -23.94 21.08
C VAL A 327 6.71 -22.99 22.09
N ILE A 328 6.43 -21.69 22.06
CA ILE A 328 6.91 -20.69 23.04
C ILE A 328 6.35 -21.01 24.42
N GLU A 329 5.05 -21.27 24.57
CA GLU A 329 4.45 -21.68 25.86
C GLU A 329 5.08 -22.98 26.38
N LYS A 330 5.44 -23.92 25.48
CA LYS A 330 6.15 -25.15 25.85
C LYS A 330 7.62 -24.89 26.23
N TRP A 331 8.30 -23.93 25.59
CA TRP A 331 9.75 -23.71 25.71
C TRP A 331 10.14 -22.61 26.69
N ASN A 332 9.22 -21.71 27.04
CA ASN A 332 9.39 -20.62 28.00
C ASN A 332 9.45 -21.15 29.45
N ASP A 333 10.44 -22.02 29.70
CA ASP A 333 10.72 -22.67 30.98
C ASP A 333 11.64 -21.82 31.88
N SER A 334 12.07 -20.64 31.42
CA SER A 334 12.94 -19.73 32.17
C SER A 334 12.61 -18.24 31.93
N PRO A 335 12.33 -17.45 32.98
CA PRO A 335 11.96 -16.05 32.82
C PRO A 335 13.17 -15.17 32.45
N THR A 336 13.10 -14.52 31.28
CA THR A 336 14.18 -13.71 30.69
C THR A 336 14.49 -12.41 31.45
N MET A 337 13.47 -11.65 31.90
CA MET A 337 13.69 -10.36 32.59
C MET A 337 14.50 -10.47 33.90
N PRO A 338 14.21 -11.41 34.84
CA PRO A 338 15.05 -11.65 36.01
C PRO A 338 16.51 -11.98 35.65
N LEU A 339 16.71 -12.71 34.54
CA LEU A 339 18.03 -13.10 34.09
C LEU A 339 18.82 -11.90 33.55
N ILE A 340 18.19 -11.04 32.75
CA ILE A 340 18.79 -9.78 32.32
C ILE A 340 19.23 -8.94 33.53
N LYS A 341 18.38 -8.79 34.54
CA LYS A 341 18.74 -8.09 35.79
C LYS A 341 19.94 -8.71 36.52
N LYS A 342 19.98 -10.05 36.62
CA LYS A 342 21.13 -10.78 37.19
C LYS A 342 22.40 -10.46 36.41
N LEU A 343 22.34 -10.48 35.08
CA LEU A 343 23.48 -10.28 34.18
C LEU A 343 23.97 -8.83 34.18
N LEU A 344 23.08 -7.84 34.32
CA LEU A 344 23.46 -6.44 34.58
C LEU A 344 24.18 -6.31 35.93
N GLY A 345 23.68 -6.97 36.98
CA GLY A 345 24.26 -6.94 38.32
C GLY A 345 25.69 -7.50 38.41
N ILE A 346 26.09 -8.36 37.48
CA ILE A 346 27.47 -8.88 37.37
C ILE A 346 28.36 -8.04 36.43
N GLY A 347 27.83 -6.96 35.85
CA GLY A 347 28.56 -6.02 35.01
C GLY A 347 28.69 -6.42 33.53
N LEU A 348 27.83 -7.30 33.02
CA LEU A 348 27.78 -7.56 31.57
C LEU A 348 27.12 -6.39 30.83
N ARG A 349 27.66 -6.02 29.67
CA ARG A 349 27.02 -5.06 28.78
C ARG A 349 25.85 -5.71 28.05
N ILE A 350 24.70 -5.04 28.05
CA ILE A 350 23.49 -5.54 27.39
C ILE A 350 22.94 -4.45 26.47
N TRP A 351 22.88 -4.72 25.16
CA TRP A 351 22.24 -3.81 24.19
C TRP A 351 20.97 -4.46 23.64
N MET A 352 19.88 -3.71 23.62
CA MET A 352 18.65 -4.08 22.93
C MET A 352 18.46 -3.12 21.77
N TYR A 353 18.04 -3.64 20.62
CA TYR A 353 17.62 -2.78 19.52
C TYR A 353 16.34 -3.25 18.86
N SER A 354 15.54 -2.33 18.34
CA SER A 354 14.30 -2.67 17.64
C SER A 354 14.11 -1.81 16.38
N GLY A 355 13.76 -2.44 15.26
CA GLY A 355 13.21 -1.72 14.12
C GLY A 355 11.82 -1.15 14.44
N ASP A 356 11.60 0.13 14.13
CA ASP A 356 10.36 0.87 14.43
C ASP A 356 9.19 0.57 13.47
N THR A 357 9.39 -0.26 12.44
CA THR A 357 8.34 -0.73 11.52
C THR A 357 8.05 -2.24 11.67
N ASP A 358 8.63 -2.88 12.68
CA ASP A 358 8.37 -4.28 13.02
C ASP A 358 7.01 -4.43 13.72
N GLY A 359 6.05 -5.10 13.06
CA GLY A 359 4.76 -5.42 13.67
C GLY A 359 4.75 -6.70 14.49
N ARG A 360 5.84 -7.50 14.49
CA ARG A 360 5.94 -8.77 15.22
C ARG A 360 6.50 -8.60 16.62
N VAL A 361 7.57 -7.83 16.79
CA VAL A 361 8.13 -7.42 18.09
C VAL A 361 8.44 -5.92 18.03
N PRO A 362 7.39 -5.07 18.10
CA PRO A 362 7.53 -3.63 17.95
C PRO A 362 8.37 -3.02 19.06
N VAL A 363 8.87 -1.79 18.82
CA VAL A 363 9.58 -0.98 19.83
C VAL A 363 8.80 -0.88 21.14
N LEU A 364 7.46 -0.78 21.09
CA LEU A 364 6.58 -0.73 22.26
C LEU A 364 6.70 -1.97 23.16
N SER A 365 6.85 -3.17 22.57
CA SER A 365 7.03 -4.42 23.31
C SER A 365 8.29 -4.35 24.19
N THR A 366 9.41 -3.91 23.61
CA THR A 366 10.67 -3.75 24.35
C THR A 366 10.57 -2.66 25.42
N ARG A 367 9.89 -1.54 25.14
CA ARG A 367 9.67 -0.46 26.12
C ARG A 367 8.89 -0.96 27.34
N TYR A 368 7.81 -1.73 27.13
CA TYR A 368 7.03 -2.28 28.24
C TYR A 368 7.83 -3.29 29.07
N SER A 369 8.64 -4.14 28.43
CA SER A 369 9.58 -5.00 29.16
C SER A 369 10.58 -4.21 30.01
N LEU A 370 11.14 -3.11 29.49
CA LEU A 370 12.07 -2.24 30.22
C LEU A 370 11.39 -1.53 31.40
N GLU A 371 10.16 -1.05 31.20
CA GLU A 371 9.32 -0.45 32.24
C GLU A 371 9.03 -1.45 33.38
N GLU A 372 8.66 -2.69 33.05
CA GLU A 372 8.41 -3.75 34.04
C GLU A 372 9.68 -4.13 34.81
N MET A 373 10.85 -4.02 34.17
CA MET A 373 12.13 -4.22 34.85
C MET A 373 12.45 -3.09 35.85
N LYS A 374 11.84 -1.91 35.77
CA LYS A 374 12.05 -0.80 36.73
C LYS A 374 13.53 -0.42 36.88
N LEU A 375 14.27 -0.39 35.77
CA LEU A 375 15.65 0.09 35.72
C LEU A 375 15.66 1.63 35.78
N ASN A 376 16.72 2.22 36.34
CA ASN A 376 16.82 3.69 36.37
C ASN A 376 17.42 4.20 35.06
N VAL A 377 16.77 5.18 34.45
CA VAL A 377 17.30 5.87 33.27
C VAL A 377 18.52 6.71 33.67
N THR A 378 19.62 6.55 32.94
CA THR A 378 20.90 7.25 33.14
C THR A 378 21.18 8.27 32.03
N GLU A 379 20.79 7.99 30.79
CA GLU A 379 20.63 8.99 29.74
C GLU A 379 19.23 8.88 29.16
N GLU A 380 18.50 10.00 29.13
CA GLU A 380 17.15 10.08 28.58
C GLU A 380 17.12 9.78 27.07
N TRP A 381 15.99 9.25 26.61
CA TRP A 381 15.68 9.01 25.19
C TRP A 381 16.07 10.19 24.29
N ARG A 382 17.06 9.96 23.41
CA ARG A 382 17.61 10.94 22.48
C ARG A 382 17.86 10.36 21.10
N ALA A 383 17.90 11.21 20.08
CA ALA A 383 18.28 10.78 18.75
C ALA A 383 19.76 10.40 18.67
N TRP A 384 20.08 9.43 17.79
CA TRP A 384 21.44 9.15 17.36
C TRP A 384 21.59 9.28 15.84
N PHE A 385 22.78 9.63 15.38
CA PHE A 385 23.02 10.00 13.98
C PHE A 385 23.92 9.00 13.24
N SER A 386 23.58 8.71 11.98
CA SER A 386 24.40 7.91 11.06
C SER A 386 24.24 8.43 9.62
N GLY A 387 25.37 8.62 8.93
CA GLY A 387 25.36 9.13 7.55
C GLY A 387 24.77 10.54 7.40
N GLY A 388 24.83 11.37 8.45
CA GLY A 388 24.22 12.71 8.48
C GLY A 388 22.70 12.73 8.68
N GLN A 389 22.05 11.57 8.82
CA GLN A 389 20.62 11.45 9.11
C GLN A 389 20.43 10.89 10.53
N VAL A 390 19.24 11.08 11.10
CA VAL A 390 18.84 10.36 12.32
C VAL A 390 18.76 8.87 12.01
N GLY A 391 19.59 8.06 12.68
CA GLY A 391 19.60 6.61 12.55
C GLY A 391 18.52 5.93 13.40
N GLY A 392 18.06 6.60 14.45
CA GLY A 392 17.01 6.18 15.37
C GLY A 392 17.15 6.92 16.70
N TRP A 393 16.65 6.32 17.78
CA TRP A 393 16.69 6.88 19.12
C TRP A 393 17.32 5.89 20.10
N VAL A 394 17.82 6.39 21.23
CA VAL A 394 18.53 5.60 22.24
C VAL A 394 18.24 6.12 23.63
N GLU A 395 18.11 5.21 24.59
CA GLU A 395 18.03 5.45 26.03
C GLU A 395 18.96 4.48 26.77
N GLU A 396 19.62 4.99 27.81
CA GLU A 396 20.60 4.23 28.59
C GLU A 396 20.12 4.07 30.02
N TYR A 397 20.29 2.88 30.60
CA TYR A 397 19.84 2.53 31.95
C TYR A 397 21.01 2.13 32.84
N ASP A 398 20.78 2.18 34.15
CA ASP A 398 21.72 1.71 35.14
C ASP A 398 22.10 0.23 34.95
N GLY A 399 23.31 -0.13 35.40
CA GLY A 399 23.87 -1.46 35.18
C GLY A 399 24.42 -1.69 33.76
N GLY A 400 24.35 -0.71 32.86
CA GLY A 400 24.98 -0.77 31.53
C GLY A 400 24.09 -1.35 30.43
N LEU A 401 22.77 -1.22 30.57
CA LEU A 401 21.80 -1.56 29.52
C LEU A 401 21.59 -0.36 28.59
N THR A 402 21.61 -0.60 27.28
CA THR A 402 21.26 0.42 26.26
C THR A 402 20.13 -0.11 25.40
N PHE A 403 19.06 0.66 25.22
CA PHE A 403 18.00 0.37 24.27
C PHE A 403 18.03 1.37 23.11
N ALA A 404 18.04 0.89 21.87
CA ALA A 404 18.09 1.74 20.69
C ALA A 404 17.10 1.32 19.60
N SER A 405 16.30 2.25 19.07
CA SER A 405 15.51 2.00 17.87
C SER A 405 16.33 2.26 16.60
N ILE A 406 15.95 1.62 15.48
CA ILE A 406 16.51 1.87 14.15
C ILE A 406 15.38 2.37 13.23
N ARG A 407 15.50 3.62 12.76
CA ARG A 407 14.45 4.32 12.03
C ARG A 407 14.18 3.73 10.64
N GLY A 408 12.93 3.34 10.39
CA GLY A 408 12.42 2.69 9.19
C GLY A 408 12.88 1.23 9.01
N ALA A 409 13.27 0.54 10.07
CA ALA A 409 13.70 -0.87 10.01
C ALA A 409 12.57 -1.82 10.47
N GLY A 410 12.46 -2.99 9.83
CA GLY A 410 11.55 -4.06 10.27
C GLY A 410 12.21 -5.04 11.24
N HIS A 411 11.61 -6.22 11.43
CA HIS A 411 12.05 -7.28 12.36
C HIS A 411 13.51 -7.69 12.14
N GLN A 412 13.87 -7.95 10.89
CA GLN A 412 15.23 -8.20 10.45
C GLN A 412 15.92 -6.85 10.20
N ALA A 413 16.19 -6.10 11.28
CA ALA A 413 16.64 -4.72 11.14
C ALA A 413 17.93 -4.57 10.29
N PRO A 414 18.93 -5.47 10.39
CA PRO A 414 20.11 -5.42 9.51
C PRO A 414 19.82 -5.64 8.02
N ALA A 415 18.78 -6.42 7.65
CA ALA A 415 18.38 -6.53 6.24
C ALA A 415 17.77 -5.22 5.70
N HIS A 416 16.99 -4.52 6.54
CA HIS A 416 16.28 -3.30 6.14
C HIS A 416 17.17 -2.04 6.16
N LYS A 417 18.03 -1.92 7.18
CA LYS A 417 18.90 -0.76 7.42
C LYS A 417 20.35 -1.23 7.70
N PRO A 418 21.02 -1.88 6.74
CA PRO A 418 22.30 -2.55 6.95
C PRO A 418 23.42 -1.62 7.42
N GLN A 419 23.48 -0.39 6.89
CA GLN A 419 24.46 0.62 7.30
C GLN A 419 24.28 1.05 8.77
N GLN A 420 23.04 1.36 9.15
CA GLN A 420 22.66 1.77 10.50
C GLN A 420 22.91 0.64 11.51
N ALA A 421 22.57 -0.60 11.15
CA ALA A 421 22.79 -1.77 11.98
C ALA A 421 24.29 -2.05 12.21
N LEU A 422 25.13 -2.00 11.16
CA LEU A 422 26.58 -2.13 11.30
C LEU A 422 27.18 -1.02 12.17
N PHE A 423 26.67 0.21 12.02
CA PHE A 423 27.10 1.35 12.83
C PHE A 423 26.79 1.16 14.31
N LEU A 424 25.56 0.73 14.62
CA LEU A 424 25.12 0.42 15.98
C LEU A 424 25.94 -0.71 16.59
N PHE A 425 26.15 -1.81 15.86
CA PHE A 425 26.99 -2.93 16.28
C PHE A 425 28.45 -2.52 16.56
N SER A 426 29.02 -1.64 15.73
CA SER A 426 30.39 -1.15 15.93
C SER A 426 30.54 -0.36 17.24
N HIS A 427 29.50 0.38 17.66
CA HIS A 427 29.48 1.12 18.92
C HIS A 427 29.35 0.19 20.12
N PHE A 428 28.49 -0.83 20.02
CA PHE A 428 28.36 -1.89 21.01
C PHE A 428 29.70 -2.56 21.33
N LEU A 429 30.45 -2.98 20.29
CA LEU A 429 31.76 -3.62 20.45
C LEU A 429 32.80 -2.66 21.03
N SER A 430 32.85 -1.43 20.53
CA SER A 430 33.87 -0.44 20.94
C SER A 430 33.61 0.21 22.30
N SER A 431 32.51 -0.10 22.96
CA SER A 431 32.13 0.53 24.24
C SER A 431 31.90 2.03 24.14
N ARG A 432 31.48 2.52 22.96
CA ARG A 432 31.26 3.94 22.71
C ARG A 432 29.76 4.25 22.71
N PRO A 433 29.32 5.35 23.33
CA PRO A 433 27.93 5.78 23.22
C PRO A 433 27.61 6.14 21.77
N LEU A 434 26.34 5.98 21.38
CA LEU A 434 25.87 6.40 20.06
C LEU A 434 25.95 7.93 19.93
N PRO A 435 26.42 8.48 18.79
CA PRO A 435 26.68 9.90 18.64
C PRO A 435 25.39 10.73 18.71
N SER A 436 25.43 11.79 19.51
CA SER A 436 24.30 12.70 19.77
C SER A 436 24.27 13.96 18.89
N SER A 437 25.24 14.15 17.98
CA SER A 437 25.28 15.31 17.08
C SER A 437 25.82 14.99 15.68
N LEU A 438 25.45 15.81 14.68
CA LEU A 438 25.82 15.65 13.27
C LEU A 438 27.34 15.74 12.98
N MET A 439 28.15 16.32 13.88
CA MET A 439 29.56 16.67 13.59
C MET A 439 30.61 15.57 13.86
N ALA A 440 30.22 14.35 14.25
CA ALA A 440 31.18 13.32 14.71
C ALA A 440 31.85 12.46 13.61
N LEU A 441 31.85 12.87 12.34
CA LEU A 441 32.44 12.10 11.22
C LEU A 441 33.52 12.92 10.47
N SER A 442 34.73 13.02 11.06
CA SER A 442 35.92 13.48 10.34
C SER A 442 37.16 12.64 10.65
N SER A 443 37.29 11.50 9.98
CA SER A 443 38.62 10.96 9.61
C SER A 443 38.44 9.93 8.48
N LEU A 444 39.39 9.91 7.53
CA LEU A 444 39.51 9.01 6.38
C LEU A 444 38.81 9.36 5.05
N ILE A 445 38.94 10.59 4.53
CA ILE A 445 38.97 10.77 3.07
C ILE A 445 39.93 11.92 2.72
N SER A 446 41.21 11.61 2.48
CA SER A 446 42.15 12.52 1.81
C SER A 446 42.93 11.73 0.77
N ASN A 447 43.11 12.35 -0.40
CA ASN A 447 43.62 11.81 -1.67
C ASN A 447 42.55 11.16 -2.55
N ILE A 448 41.92 11.98 -3.41
CA ILE A 448 41.73 11.77 -4.86
C ILE A 448 40.99 13.03 -5.34
N LEU A 449 41.75 14.08 -5.63
CA LEU A 449 41.28 15.22 -6.42
C LEU A 449 42.47 15.86 -7.14
N LEU A 450 43.01 15.16 -8.12
CA LEU A 450 43.86 15.72 -9.16
C LEU A 450 43.57 14.93 -10.43
N LEU A 451 43.31 15.63 -11.55
CA LEU A 451 42.82 15.17 -12.86
C LEU A 451 41.29 15.33 -12.99
N LEU A 452 40.70 16.14 -13.87
CA LEU A 452 41.15 16.90 -15.04
C LEU A 452 40.07 17.94 -15.37
N LEU A 453 40.48 19.20 -15.57
CA LEU A 453 39.75 20.24 -16.29
C LEU A 453 40.09 20.13 -17.79
N LEU A 454 39.12 20.34 -18.70
CA LEU A 454 39.13 21.40 -19.74
C LEU A 454 38.19 21.13 -20.96
N SER A 455 37.35 22.15 -21.24
CA SER A 455 36.96 22.69 -22.58
C SER A 455 35.88 21.95 -23.41
N PHE A 456 34.96 22.54 -24.21
CA PHE A 456 34.88 23.81 -24.97
C PHE A 456 33.40 24.27 -25.20
N THR A 457 33.22 25.52 -25.68
CA THR A 457 31.97 26.28 -25.89
C THR A 457 31.60 26.54 -27.37
N LYS A 458 30.36 27.05 -27.58
CA LYS A 458 29.80 27.90 -28.70
C LYS A 458 28.97 27.19 -29.81
N GLN A 459 27.97 27.76 -30.49
CA GLN A 459 26.95 28.84 -30.30
C GLN A 459 26.02 28.90 -31.56
N ALA A 460 24.69 28.88 -31.35
CA ALA A 460 23.52 29.57 -31.98
C ALA A 460 23.25 29.88 -33.51
N LEU A 461 21.91 29.96 -33.80
CA LEU A 461 21.09 30.73 -34.81
C LEU A 461 20.78 30.06 -36.20
N SER A 462 19.64 30.22 -36.91
CA SER A 462 18.44 31.10 -36.88
C SER A 462 17.26 30.65 -37.83
N VAL A 463 15.99 30.83 -37.39
CA VAL A 463 14.72 31.39 -38.01
C VAL A 463 14.22 31.07 -39.47
N SER A 464 12.94 30.64 -39.65
CA SER A 464 11.78 31.42 -40.25
C SER A 464 10.46 30.66 -40.61
N LYS A 465 9.33 31.28 -40.22
CA LYS A 465 7.86 31.32 -40.56
C LYS A 465 7.20 30.45 -41.69
N LEU A 466 5.94 29.97 -41.52
CA LEU A 466 4.63 30.59 -41.93
C LEU A 466 3.36 29.67 -41.79
N SER A 467 2.35 30.15 -41.03
CA SER A 467 0.86 30.20 -41.12
C SER A 467 -0.12 29.16 -41.79
N VAL A 468 -1.19 28.81 -40.99
CA VAL A 468 -2.68 28.85 -41.26
C VAL A 468 -3.34 27.68 -42.07
N THR A 469 -4.54 27.11 -41.82
CA THR A 469 -5.89 27.58 -41.34
C THR A 469 -6.70 26.50 -40.58
N ASP A 470 -7.69 27.01 -39.84
CA ASP A 470 -8.75 26.45 -38.99
C ASP A 470 -9.97 25.82 -39.74
N HIS A 471 -10.79 25.02 -39.01
CA HIS A 471 -12.26 25.15 -38.95
C HIS A 471 -12.89 24.13 -37.97
N ASN A 472 -13.51 24.59 -36.87
CA ASN A 472 -14.98 24.78 -36.78
C ASN A 472 -15.46 25.14 -35.35
N HIS A 473 -16.37 26.12 -35.29
CA HIS A 473 -16.91 26.77 -34.08
C HIS A 473 -18.10 26.06 -33.42
N ASN A 474 -18.23 26.27 -32.10
CA ASN A 474 -19.50 26.61 -31.45
C ASN A 474 -19.26 27.82 -30.53
N TYR A 475 -20.12 28.83 -30.61
CA TYR A 475 -19.82 30.23 -30.25
C TYR A 475 -19.79 30.52 -28.73
N LEU A 476 -18.59 30.80 -28.21
CA LEU A 476 -18.34 31.74 -27.11
C LEU A 476 -18.34 33.18 -27.66
N SER A 477 -18.62 34.20 -26.85
CA SER A 477 -18.47 35.59 -27.30
C SER A 477 -17.00 35.87 -27.65
N ARG A 478 -16.75 36.77 -28.61
CA ARG A 478 -15.38 37.10 -29.02
C ARG A 478 -14.53 37.65 -27.88
N GLU A 479 -15.16 38.38 -26.95
CA GLU A 479 -14.52 38.93 -25.76
C GLU A 479 -14.05 37.82 -24.81
N ILE A 480 -14.90 36.84 -24.50
CA ILE A 480 -14.54 35.71 -23.64
C ILE A 480 -13.41 34.87 -24.28
N LEU A 481 -13.46 34.63 -25.58
CA LEU A 481 -12.38 33.93 -26.28
C LEU A 481 -11.06 34.69 -26.21
N ALA A 482 -11.09 36.02 -26.32
CA ALA A 482 -9.89 36.84 -26.21
C ALA A 482 -9.32 36.81 -24.77
N GLU A 483 -10.17 36.79 -23.74
CA GLU A 483 -9.72 36.63 -22.35
C GLU A 483 -9.11 35.25 -22.09
N GLN A 484 -9.75 34.17 -22.55
CA GLN A 484 -9.20 32.82 -22.41
C GLN A 484 -7.87 32.67 -23.16
N GLU A 485 -7.77 33.28 -24.34
CA GLU A 485 -6.55 33.27 -25.13
C GLU A 485 -5.45 34.13 -24.50
N ALA A 486 -5.79 35.21 -23.79
CA ALA A 486 -4.83 35.99 -23.02
C ALA A 486 -4.23 35.19 -21.85
N ASP A 487 -5.04 34.34 -21.20
CA ASP A 487 -4.58 33.45 -20.12
C ASP A 487 -3.87 32.18 -20.66
N ARG A 488 -3.79 31.98 -21.98
CA ARG A 488 -3.24 30.76 -22.60
C ARG A 488 -1.74 30.58 -22.31
N VAL A 489 -1.35 29.41 -21.79
CA VAL A 489 0.06 29.03 -21.61
C VAL A 489 0.48 28.07 -22.73
N TYR A 490 1.28 28.56 -23.68
CA TYR A 490 1.72 27.79 -24.85
C TYR A 490 2.85 26.80 -24.54
N GLY A 491 3.66 27.10 -23.54
CA GLY A 491 4.77 26.26 -23.12
C GLY A 491 5.66 27.00 -22.13
N LEU A 492 6.28 26.24 -21.22
CA LEU A 492 7.22 26.77 -20.23
C LEU A 492 8.67 26.43 -20.61
N PRO A 493 9.65 27.21 -20.12
CA PRO A 493 11.06 26.86 -20.21
C PRO A 493 11.36 25.41 -19.76
N GLY A 494 11.82 24.56 -20.68
CA GLY A 494 12.12 23.16 -20.36
C GLY A 494 10.91 22.24 -20.22
N GLN A 495 9.71 22.69 -20.62
CA GLN A 495 8.50 21.87 -20.62
C GLN A 495 8.56 20.75 -21.68
N PRO A 496 8.24 19.50 -21.32
CA PRO A 496 8.07 18.43 -22.29
C PRO A 496 6.79 18.64 -23.15
N PRO A 497 6.72 18.06 -24.36
CA PRO A 497 5.54 18.17 -25.22
C PRO A 497 4.29 17.57 -24.57
N VAL A 498 3.17 18.31 -24.60
CA VAL A 498 1.87 17.88 -24.09
C VAL A 498 0.76 18.15 -25.11
N LYS A 499 -0.35 17.40 -25.00
CA LYS A 499 -1.52 17.53 -25.89
C LYS A 499 -2.70 18.28 -25.26
N PHE A 500 -2.69 18.43 -23.94
CA PHE A 500 -3.73 19.15 -23.22
C PHE A 500 -3.44 20.65 -23.20
N LYS A 501 -4.49 21.39 -22.90
CA LYS A 501 -4.51 22.85 -22.82
C LYS A 501 -4.27 23.29 -21.38
N GLN A 502 -3.53 24.39 -21.21
CA GLN A 502 -3.28 25.01 -19.91
C GLN A 502 -3.44 26.53 -20.01
N TYR A 503 -3.90 27.12 -18.91
CA TYR A 503 -4.20 28.54 -18.79
C TYR A 503 -3.79 29.04 -17.41
N ALA A 504 -3.17 30.20 -17.33
CA ALA A 504 -2.77 30.81 -16.08
C ALA A 504 -2.98 32.32 -16.15
N GLY A 505 -3.31 32.92 -15.01
CA GLY A 505 -3.61 34.34 -14.97
C GLY A 505 -4.35 34.73 -13.70
N TYR A 506 -5.03 35.86 -13.74
CA TYR A 506 -5.65 36.48 -12.58
C TYR A 506 -7.16 36.65 -12.72
N ILE A 507 -7.86 36.43 -11.62
CA ILE A 507 -9.26 36.83 -11.45
C ILE A 507 -9.34 37.85 -10.31
N THR A 508 -9.83 39.05 -10.62
CA THR A 508 -10.09 40.08 -9.63
C THR A 508 -11.28 39.69 -8.76
N VAL A 509 -11.07 39.65 -7.44
CA VAL A 509 -12.08 39.32 -6.43
C VAL A 509 -12.57 40.56 -5.69
N ASN A 510 -11.78 41.64 -5.68
CA ASN A 510 -12.20 42.94 -5.18
C ASN A 510 -11.52 44.08 -5.97
N GLU A 511 -12.29 44.79 -6.79
CA GLU A 511 -11.76 45.85 -7.65
C GLU A 511 -11.27 47.07 -6.85
N THR A 512 -12.00 47.49 -5.80
CA THR A 512 -11.66 48.70 -5.05
C THR A 512 -10.38 48.54 -4.23
N HIS A 513 -10.10 47.33 -3.76
CA HIS A 513 -8.85 46.99 -3.05
C HIS A 513 -7.75 46.50 -4.01
N GLY A 514 -8.09 46.23 -5.27
CA GLY A 514 -7.18 45.61 -6.23
C GLY A 514 -6.76 44.19 -5.83
N ARG A 515 -7.64 43.42 -5.16
CA ARG A 515 -7.37 42.02 -4.82
C ARG A 515 -7.61 41.13 -6.04
N ALA A 516 -6.60 40.37 -6.41
CA ALA A 516 -6.66 39.40 -7.49
C ALA A 516 -5.97 38.09 -7.11
N LEU A 517 -6.62 36.97 -7.40
CA LEU A 517 -6.07 35.63 -7.15
C LEU A 517 -5.52 35.04 -8.44
N PHE A 518 -4.32 34.48 -8.35
CA PHE A 518 -3.62 33.78 -9.42
C PHE A 518 -4.11 32.31 -9.48
N TYR A 519 -4.32 31.82 -10.70
CA TYR A 519 -4.72 30.44 -10.94
C TYR A 519 -3.88 29.81 -12.04
N TRP A 520 -3.79 28.48 -12.03
CA TRP A 520 -3.30 27.69 -13.14
C TRP A 520 -4.24 26.50 -13.38
N PHE A 521 -4.85 26.49 -14.57
CA PHE A 521 -5.82 25.52 -15.01
C PHE A 521 -5.25 24.59 -16.07
N PHE A 522 -5.52 23.29 -15.93
CA PHE A 522 -5.15 22.24 -16.86
C PHE A 522 -6.41 21.50 -17.33
N GLU A 523 -6.63 21.47 -18.65
CA GLU A 523 -7.66 20.60 -19.22
C GLU A 523 -7.28 19.12 -19.02
N ALA A 524 -8.31 18.28 -18.91
CA ALA A 524 -8.11 16.84 -18.82
C ALA A 524 -7.37 16.31 -20.06
N THR A 525 -6.54 15.28 -19.88
CA THR A 525 -5.73 14.72 -20.98
C THR A 525 -6.57 14.07 -22.08
N HIS A 526 -7.80 13.65 -21.75
CA HIS A 526 -8.74 13.03 -22.68
C HIS A 526 -10.15 13.58 -22.47
N LYS A 527 -10.75 14.08 -23.56
CA LYS A 527 -12.12 14.60 -23.62
C LYS A 527 -12.47 15.60 -22.50
N PRO A 528 -11.72 16.72 -22.37
CA PRO A 528 -11.94 17.69 -21.30
C PRO A 528 -13.38 18.21 -21.22
N GLU A 529 -14.11 18.26 -22.33
CA GLU A 529 -15.52 18.61 -22.43
C GLU A 529 -16.49 17.62 -21.74
N GLU A 530 -16.07 16.39 -21.45
CA GLU A 530 -16.86 15.38 -20.74
C GLU A 530 -16.44 15.23 -19.26
N LYS A 531 -15.29 15.79 -18.87
CA LYS A 531 -14.68 15.56 -17.54
C LYS A 531 -15.12 16.58 -16.49
N PRO A 532 -15.18 16.21 -15.20
CA PRO A 532 -15.49 17.16 -14.13
C PRO A 532 -14.41 18.25 -14.00
N VAL A 533 -14.72 19.33 -13.29
CA VAL A 533 -13.75 20.33 -12.85
C VAL A 533 -13.46 20.10 -11.37
N LEU A 534 -12.18 20.04 -11.02
CA LEU A 534 -11.71 19.96 -9.64
C LEU A 534 -10.86 21.17 -9.32
N LEU A 535 -11.27 21.95 -8.31
CA LEU A 535 -10.46 22.99 -7.69
C LEU A 535 -9.53 22.33 -6.66
N TRP A 536 -8.24 22.63 -6.68
CA TRP A 536 -7.28 22.22 -5.66
C TRP A 536 -6.79 23.41 -4.83
N LEU A 537 -6.76 23.24 -3.51
CA LEU A 537 -6.28 24.21 -2.52
C LEU A 537 -5.26 23.56 -1.57
N ASN A 538 -4.01 24.05 -1.57
CA ASN A 538 -3.09 23.75 -0.46
C ASN A 538 -3.44 24.60 0.78
N GLY A 539 -2.83 24.24 1.91
CA GLY A 539 -3.10 24.85 3.22
C GLY A 539 -2.09 25.92 3.65
N GLY A 540 -1.41 25.67 4.78
CA GLY A 540 -0.48 26.60 5.44
C GLY A 540 -0.94 27.01 6.84
N PRO A 541 -1.81 28.03 7.00
CA PRO A 541 -2.39 28.89 5.97
C PRO A 541 -1.33 29.72 5.22
N GLY A 542 -1.60 30.07 3.96
CA GLY A 542 -0.71 30.92 3.16
C GLY A 542 0.27 30.20 2.24
N CYS A 543 0.08 28.89 2.01
CA CYS A 543 0.91 28.10 1.10
C CYS A 543 0.29 27.97 -0.29
N SER A 544 1.15 27.89 -1.31
CA SER A 544 0.78 27.92 -2.72
C SER A 544 0.25 26.58 -3.22
N SER A 545 -0.90 26.64 -3.88
CA SER A 545 -1.46 25.52 -4.65
C SER A 545 -0.66 25.18 -5.90
N ILE A 546 0.17 26.10 -6.37
CA ILE A 546 1.08 25.89 -7.51
C ILE A 546 2.37 25.24 -7.03
N GLY A 547 2.93 25.73 -5.92
CA GLY A 547 4.18 25.18 -5.37
C GLY A 547 4.05 23.72 -5.00
N TYR A 548 3.08 23.39 -4.14
CA TYR A 548 2.90 22.03 -3.69
C TYR A 548 2.02 21.22 -4.65
N GLY A 549 0.75 21.63 -4.80
CA GLY A 549 -0.23 20.89 -5.61
C GLY A 549 0.19 20.64 -7.05
N GLU A 550 0.60 21.70 -7.77
CA GLU A 550 0.99 21.59 -9.18
C GLU A 550 2.40 21.01 -9.35
N ALA A 551 3.40 21.62 -8.69
CA ALA A 551 4.80 21.37 -8.99
C ALA A 551 5.44 20.19 -8.23
N GLU A 552 4.79 19.66 -7.20
CA GLU A 552 5.36 18.58 -6.37
C GLU A 552 4.43 17.37 -6.19
N GLU A 553 3.12 17.58 -6.25
CA GLU A 553 2.13 16.56 -5.90
C GLU A 553 1.43 15.94 -7.12
N LEU A 554 0.33 16.54 -7.57
CA LEU A 554 -0.65 15.93 -8.48
C LEU A 554 -0.77 16.65 -9.81
N GLY A 555 -0.09 17.79 -9.97
CA GLY A 555 0.01 18.50 -11.24
C GLY A 555 0.83 17.73 -12.29
N PRO A 556 0.79 18.19 -13.54
CA PRO A 556 1.40 17.49 -14.66
C PRO A 556 2.93 17.67 -14.75
N PHE A 557 3.51 18.65 -14.06
CA PHE A 557 4.91 19.03 -14.25
C PHE A 557 5.67 19.10 -12.92
N PHE A 558 6.84 18.45 -12.87
CA PHE A 558 7.76 18.51 -11.73
C PHE A 558 9.06 19.21 -12.13
N PRO A 559 9.44 20.33 -11.48
CA PRO A 559 10.77 20.93 -11.58
C PRO A 559 11.88 19.93 -11.24
N GLN A 560 13.05 20.10 -11.85
CA GLN A 560 14.18 19.18 -11.70
C GLN A 560 15.45 19.92 -11.31
N ASP A 561 16.31 19.28 -10.50
CA ASP A 561 17.66 19.75 -10.19
C ASP A 561 18.51 19.88 -11.47
N SER A 562 18.66 21.10 -11.96
CA SER A 562 19.41 21.36 -13.19
C SER A 562 19.92 22.79 -13.26
N SER A 563 21.08 22.96 -13.91
CA SER A 563 21.64 24.27 -14.24
C SER A 563 20.84 25.03 -15.30
N GLN A 564 19.81 24.42 -15.89
CA GLN A 564 18.90 25.01 -16.89
C GLN A 564 17.46 24.65 -16.50
N PRO A 565 16.46 25.51 -16.77
CA PRO A 565 15.07 25.20 -16.48
C PRO A 565 14.65 23.88 -17.16
N LYS A 566 14.14 22.93 -16.36
CA LYS A 566 13.72 21.60 -16.84
C LYS A 566 12.54 21.09 -16.03
N LEU A 567 11.51 20.64 -16.74
CA LEU A 567 10.34 19.97 -16.16
C LEU A 567 10.30 18.48 -16.54
N LYS A 568 9.81 17.65 -15.63
CA LYS A 568 9.49 16.23 -15.83
C LYS A 568 7.97 16.04 -15.81
N LEU A 569 7.43 15.22 -16.71
CA LEU A 569 6.01 14.85 -16.66
C LEU A 569 5.70 13.94 -15.46
N ASN A 570 4.59 14.23 -14.80
CA ASN A 570 3.99 13.34 -13.81
C ASN A 570 3.07 12.32 -14.50
N PRO A 571 3.43 11.02 -14.55
CA PRO A 571 2.59 10.00 -15.16
C PRO A 571 1.29 9.73 -14.39
N TYR A 572 1.20 10.19 -13.13
CA TYR A 572 0.05 10.01 -12.25
C TYR A 572 -0.70 11.32 -11.98
N SER A 573 -0.53 12.33 -12.85
CA SER A 573 -1.23 13.60 -12.68
C SER A 573 -2.75 13.40 -12.68
N TRP A 574 -3.44 14.13 -11.80
CA TRP A 574 -4.89 14.06 -11.70
C TRP A 574 -5.61 14.62 -12.93
N ASN A 575 -4.92 15.41 -13.77
CA ASN A 575 -5.51 15.83 -15.04
C ASN A 575 -5.71 14.66 -16.02
N ASN A 576 -5.29 13.44 -15.69
CA ASN A 576 -5.72 12.23 -16.39
C ASN A 576 -7.21 11.90 -16.18
N ALA A 577 -7.78 12.30 -15.04
CA ALA A 577 -9.16 12.02 -14.67
C ALA A 577 -10.08 13.25 -14.75
N VAL A 578 -9.55 14.46 -14.51
CA VAL A 578 -10.35 15.69 -14.34
C VAL A 578 -9.76 16.90 -15.06
N ASN A 579 -10.56 17.95 -15.26
CA ASN A 579 -10.04 19.28 -15.52
C ASN A 579 -9.61 19.89 -14.19
N LEU A 580 -8.33 20.24 -14.06
CA LEU A 580 -7.68 20.50 -12.79
C LEU A 580 -7.33 21.98 -12.64
N LEU A 581 -7.88 22.63 -11.63
CA LEU A 581 -7.74 24.06 -11.36
C LEU A 581 -7.02 24.28 -10.04
N PHE A 582 -5.80 24.82 -10.09
CA PHE A 582 -5.07 25.24 -8.90
C PHE A 582 -5.29 26.73 -8.65
N LEU A 583 -5.49 27.10 -7.38
CA LEU A 583 -5.74 28.48 -6.96
C LEU A 583 -4.79 28.88 -5.83
N GLU A 584 -4.00 29.93 -6.01
CA GLU A 584 -3.22 30.53 -4.93
C GLU A 584 -4.12 31.47 -4.12
N SER A 585 -4.45 31.08 -2.89
CA SER A 585 -5.37 31.81 -2.02
C SER A 585 -4.88 31.73 -0.58
N PRO A 586 -4.99 32.80 0.23
CA PRO A 586 -5.54 34.13 -0.11
C PRO A 586 -4.56 35.03 -0.89
N VAL A 587 -4.91 36.31 -1.06
CA VAL A 587 -3.96 37.33 -1.57
C VAL A 587 -2.70 37.39 -0.72
N GLY A 588 -1.54 37.56 -1.36
CA GLY A 588 -0.23 37.46 -0.72
C GLY A 588 0.42 36.08 -0.85
N VAL A 589 -0.33 35.04 -1.20
CA VAL A 589 0.20 33.70 -1.51
C VAL A 589 0.72 33.65 -2.94
N GLY A 590 1.99 33.25 -3.08
CA GLY A 590 2.64 33.10 -4.38
C GLY A 590 2.53 34.36 -5.24
N PHE A 591 1.81 34.27 -6.37
CA PHE A 591 1.59 35.37 -7.29
C PHE A 591 0.31 36.17 -7.04
N SER A 592 -0.59 35.70 -6.17
CA SER A 592 -1.82 36.43 -5.78
C SER A 592 -1.49 37.69 -5.00
N TYR A 593 -2.19 38.80 -5.28
CA TYR A 593 -1.82 40.11 -4.74
C TYR A 593 -3.02 40.98 -4.35
N THR A 594 -2.72 42.02 -3.57
CA THR A 594 -3.60 43.14 -3.26
C THR A 594 -2.84 44.45 -3.48
N ASN A 595 -3.56 45.51 -3.87
CA ASN A 595 -3.00 46.87 -3.93
C ASN A 595 -3.20 47.63 -2.60
N THR A 596 -3.90 47.04 -1.64
CA THR A 596 -4.21 47.63 -0.34
C THR A 596 -3.49 46.85 0.75
N THR A 597 -2.42 47.44 1.32
CA THR A 597 -1.56 46.76 2.31
C THR A 597 -2.32 46.29 3.55
N SER A 598 -3.34 47.02 4.00
CA SER A 598 -4.14 46.65 5.18
C SER A 598 -4.97 45.37 4.99
N ASP A 599 -5.12 44.86 3.76
CA ASP A 599 -5.80 43.59 3.53
C ASP A 599 -5.02 42.42 4.13
N ILE A 600 -3.68 42.48 4.14
CA ILE A 600 -2.82 41.43 4.70
C ILE A 600 -3.06 41.26 6.20
N ASP A 601 -3.26 42.38 6.91
CA ASP A 601 -3.55 42.40 8.36
C ASP A 601 -4.99 41.96 8.71
N GLN A 602 -5.84 41.73 7.70
CA GLN A 602 -7.24 41.35 7.87
C GLN A 602 -7.55 39.96 7.31
N LEU A 603 -6.52 39.23 6.85
CA LEU A 603 -6.68 37.87 6.34
C LEU A 603 -7.19 36.93 7.43
N GLY A 604 -7.96 35.93 7.02
CA GLY A 604 -8.64 34.99 7.89
C GLY A 604 -9.52 34.03 7.08
N ASP A 605 -10.09 33.02 7.72
CA ASP A 605 -10.86 31.98 7.04
C ASP A 605 -12.09 32.57 6.31
N SER A 606 -12.81 33.49 6.94
CA SER A 606 -14.04 34.09 6.39
C SER A 606 -13.81 34.90 5.13
N ILE A 607 -12.74 35.71 5.08
CA ILE A 607 -12.42 36.52 3.89
C ILE A 607 -11.87 35.64 2.76
N THR A 608 -11.06 34.63 3.10
CA THR A 608 -10.50 33.66 2.15
C THR A 608 -11.59 32.86 1.46
N ALA A 609 -12.59 32.39 2.21
CA ALA A 609 -13.73 31.66 1.63
C ALA A 609 -14.59 32.55 0.73
N LYS A 610 -14.82 33.82 1.11
CA LYS A 610 -15.57 34.79 0.29
C LYS A 610 -14.84 35.12 -1.02
N ASP A 611 -13.56 35.42 -0.95
CA ASP A 611 -12.74 35.72 -2.13
C ASP A 611 -12.67 34.53 -3.07
N SER A 612 -12.46 33.32 -2.54
CA SER A 612 -12.43 32.07 -3.32
C SER A 612 -13.80 31.78 -3.98
N HIS A 613 -14.91 32.09 -3.30
CA HIS A 613 -16.25 31.97 -3.88
C HIS A 613 -16.47 32.98 -5.03
N ILE A 614 -16.05 34.24 -4.85
CA ILE A 614 -16.09 35.25 -5.93
C ILE A 614 -15.22 34.82 -7.11
N PHE A 615 -14.02 34.32 -6.82
CA PHE A 615 -13.11 33.77 -7.81
C PHE A 615 -13.80 32.69 -8.66
N ILE A 616 -14.44 31.69 -8.05
CA ILE A 616 -15.06 30.59 -8.78
C ILE A 616 -16.22 31.07 -9.66
N ILE A 617 -17.04 32.00 -9.17
CA ILE A 617 -18.11 32.60 -9.97
C ILE A 617 -17.53 33.32 -11.20
N ASN A 618 -16.50 34.14 -11.01
CA ASN A 618 -15.87 34.90 -12.09
C ASN A 618 -15.06 34.00 -13.04
N TRP A 619 -14.44 32.94 -12.53
CA TRP A 619 -13.76 31.94 -13.34
C TRP A 619 -14.74 31.20 -14.24
N PHE A 620 -15.92 30.79 -13.76
CA PHE A 620 -16.95 30.20 -14.61
C PHE A 620 -17.56 31.19 -15.62
N ARG A 621 -17.46 32.51 -15.39
CA ARG A 621 -17.81 33.52 -16.39
C ARG A 621 -16.76 33.63 -17.49
N ARG A 622 -15.47 33.49 -17.14
CA ARG A 622 -14.37 33.43 -18.10
C ARG A 622 -14.32 32.09 -18.84
N PHE A 623 -14.71 30.99 -18.20
CA PHE A 623 -14.70 29.63 -18.75
C PHE A 623 -16.10 28.99 -18.76
N PRO A 624 -17.10 29.59 -19.42
CA PRO A 624 -18.50 29.17 -19.29
C PRO A 624 -18.78 27.81 -19.92
N GLN A 625 -17.90 27.30 -20.78
CA GLN A 625 -17.99 25.93 -21.31
C GLN A 625 -17.92 24.87 -20.21
N PHE A 626 -17.24 25.14 -19.08
CA PHE A 626 -17.11 24.20 -17.97
C PHE A 626 -18.23 24.35 -16.92
N ARG A 627 -19.11 25.33 -17.05
CA ARG A 627 -20.11 25.69 -16.04
C ARG A 627 -21.08 24.55 -15.70
N SER A 628 -21.46 23.75 -16.69
CA SER A 628 -22.36 22.60 -16.50
C SER A 628 -21.65 21.36 -15.96
N HIS A 629 -20.32 21.35 -15.92
CA HIS A 629 -19.55 20.18 -15.51
C HIS A 629 -19.77 19.93 -14.02
N LYS A 630 -19.67 18.68 -13.59
CA LYS A 630 -19.64 18.37 -12.15
C LYS A 630 -18.43 19.11 -11.55
N PHE A 631 -18.68 19.85 -10.48
CA PHE A 631 -17.64 20.63 -9.78
C PHE A 631 -17.34 19.98 -8.43
N TYR A 632 -16.05 19.79 -8.18
CA TYR A 632 -15.51 19.28 -6.93
C TYR A 632 -14.45 20.23 -6.40
N ILE A 633 -14.29 20.24 -5.09
CA ILE A 633 -13.18 20.93 -4.44
C ILE A 633 -12.32 19.86 -3.77
N ALA A 634 -11.01 19.98 -3.87
CA ALA A 634 -10.09 19.20 -3.08
C ALA A 634 -9.05 20.11 -2.46
N GLY A 635 -8.43 19.63 -1.39
CA GLY A 635 -7.31 20.32 -0.79
C GLY A 635 -6.62 19.48 0.27
N GLU A 636 -5.59 20.05 0.88
CA GLU A 636 -4.85 19.39 1.93
C GLU A 636 -4.47 20.31 3.10
N SER A 637 -4.12 19.71 4.24
CA SER A 637 -3.59 20.42 5.40
C SER A 637 -4.61 21.41 5.99
N TYR A 638 -4.23 22.67 6.18
CA TYR A 638 -5.13 23.76 6.58
C TYR A 638 -6.29 23.98 5.59
N ALA A 639 -6.25 23.42 4.37
CA ALA A 639 -7.42 23.39 3.50
C ALA A 639 -8.59 22.55 4.08
N GLY A 640 -8.37 21.82 5.18
CA GLY A 640 -9.43 21.31 6.05
C GLY A 640 -10.36 22.40 6.62
N HIS A 641 -9.90 23.65 6.68
CA HIS A 641 -10.73 24.83 6.92
C HIS A 641 -11.28 25.41 5.61
N TYR A 642 -10.38 25.70 4.66
CA TYR A 642 -10.72 26.37 3.40
C TYR A 642 -11.81 25.65 2.60
N VAL A 643 -11.67 24.33 2.43
CA VAL A 643 -12.54 23.53 1.57
C VAL A 643 -13.94 23.41 2.15
N PRO A 644 -14.16 23.02 3.42
CA PRO A 644 -15.51 22.97 3.99
C PRO A 644 -16.19 24.34 4.05
N GLN A 645 -15.48 25.42 4.39
CA GLN A 645 -16.08 26.75 4.48
C GLN A 645 -16.44 27.31 3.09
N LEU A 646 -15.60 27.11 2.08
CA LEU A 646 -15.97 27.43 0.69
C LEU A 646 -17.16 26.58 0.23
N SER A 647 -17.17 25.29 0.57
CA SER A 647 -18.26 24.38 0.24
C SER A 647 -19.58 24.79 0.89
N GLU A 648 -19.55 25.27 2.14
CA GLU A 648 -20.70 25.84 2.83
C GLU A 648 -21.25 27.07 2.11
N LEU A 649 -20.38 28.00 1.72
CA LEU A 649 -20.81 29.18 0.96
C LEU A 649 -21.45 28.78 -0.37
N ILE A 650 -20.87 27.83 -1.11
CA ILE A 650 -21.45 27.34 -2.36
C ILE A 650 -22.80 26.67 -2.11
N PHE A 651 -22.89 25.82 -1.08
CA PHE A 651 -24.12 25.13 -0.70
C PHE A 651 -25.25 26.12 -0.37
N ASP A 652 -24.99 27.07 0.52
CA ASP A 652 -25.98 28.07 0.95
C ASP A 652 -26.41 29.01 -0.19
N ASN A 653 -25.46 29.41 -1.07
CA ASN A 653 -25.78 30.24 -2.21
C ASN A 653 -26.59 29.48 -3.28
N ASN A 654 -26.31 28.19 -3.49
CA ASN A 654 -27.08 27.36 -4.42
C ASN A 654 -28.55 27.19 -4.01
N LEU A 655 -28.89 27.31 -2.71
CA LEU A 655 -30.27 27.24 -2.23
C LEU A 655 -31.13 28.45 -2.64
N ASN A 656 -30.52 29.62 -2.88
CA ASN A 656 -31.26 30.90 -2.90
C ASN A 656 -30.98 31.79 -4.14
N ARG A 657 -30.25 31.32 -5.17
CA ARG A 657 -29.81 32.17 -6.31
C ARG A 657 -30.43 31.85 -7.67
N ALA A 658 -30.31 32.82 -8.57
CA ALA A 658 -30.65 32.69 -9.99
C ALA A 658 -29.75 31.65 -10.68
N GLU A 659 -30.30 30.93 -11.66
CA GLU A 659 -29.64 29.86 -12.44
C GLU A 659 -28.25 30.27 -12.99
N LYS A 660 -28.08 31.55 -13.33
CA LYS A 660 -26.83 32.14 -13.84
C LYS A 660 -25.69 32.27 -12.83
N ASP A 661 -25.89 31.97 -11.56
CA ASP A 661 -24.84 31.94 -10.53
C ASP A 661 -24.77 30.57 -9.82
N TYR A 662 -25.57 29.59 -10.27
CA TYR A 662 -25.55 28.22 -9.75
C TYR A 662 -24.25 27.50 -10.14
N ILE A 663 -23.67 26.76 -9.19
CA ILE A 663 -22.48 25.92 -9.35
C ILE A 663 -22.92 24.45 -9.19
N ASN A 664 -22.59 23.60 -10.17
CA ASN A 664 -22.94 22.16 -10.16
C ASN A 664 -22.03 21.35 -9.19
N PHE A 665 -22.01 21.77 -7.93
CA PHE A 665 -21.17 21.23 -6.87
C PHE A 665 -21.65 19.85 -6.42
N LYS A 666 -20.71 18.90 -6.28
CA LYS A 666 -21.02 17.49 -5.99
C LYS A 666 -20.39 16.94 -4.72
N GLY A 667 -19.45 17.66 -4.13
CA GLY A 667 -18.70 17.17 -2.97
C GLY A 667 -17.26 17.65 -2.98
N PHE A 668 -16.54 17.28 -1.94
CA PHE A 668 -15.15 17.61 -1.80
C PHE A 668 -14.30 16.50 -1.17
N LEU A 669 -12.98 16.59 -1.37
CA LEU A 669 -11.98 15.71 -0.78
C LEU A 669 -10.95 16.51 0.00
N ILE A 670 -10.58 16.10 1.21
CA ILE A 670 -9.56 16.79 2.01
C ILE A 670 -8.51 15.81 2.52
N GLY A 671 -7.25 16.08 2.21
CA GLY A 671 -6.08 15.29 2.56
C GLY A 671 -5.41 15.79 3.84
N ASN A 672 -5.05 14.89 4.77
CA ASN A 672 -4.33 15.20 6.00
C ASN A 672 -4.85 16.49 6.66
N ALA A 673 -6.17 16.55 6.85
CA ALA A 673 -6.90 17.80 7.01
C ALA A 673 -6.99 18.25 8.48
N LEU A 674 -6.66 19.52 8.75
CA LEU A 674 -6.89 20.14 10.06
C LEU A 674 -8.39 20.42 10.20
N LEU A 675 -9.00 19.88 11.25
CA LEU A 675 -10.46 19.84 11.38
C LEU A 675 -10.97 20.18 12.78
N ASP A 676 -10.20 19.86 13.82
CA ASP A 676 -10.57 20.10 15.22
C ASP A 676 -9.33 20.17 16.12
N ASP A 677 -9.01 21.37 16.60
CA ASP A 677 -7.77 21.66 17.34
C ASP A 677 -7.51 20.71 18.51
N GLU A 678 -8.55 20.36 19.28
CA GLU A 678 -8.44 19.49 20.45
C GLU A 678 -7.98 18.09 20.05
N THR A 679 -8.71 17.48 19.12
CA THR A 679 -8.47 16.10 18.71
C THR A 679 -7.25 15.97 17.81
N ASP A 680 -6.95 17.01 17.01
CA ASP A 680 -5.77 17.07 16.18
C ASP A 680 -4.49 17.18 17.03
N GLN A 681 -4.45 18.07 18.03
CA GLN A 681 -3.30 18.18 18.94
C GLN A 681 -3.07 16.91 19.74
N LYS A 682 -4.12 16.34 20.31
CA LYS A 682 -4.01 15.09 21.06
C LYS A 682 -3.48 13.97 20.15
N GLY A 683 -4.04 13.84 18.95
CA GLY A 683 -3.63 12.82 17.99
C GLY A 683 -2.17 12.96 17.54
N MET A 684 -1.64 14.19 17.43
CA MET A 684 -0.22 14.44 17.14
C MET A 684 0.73 13.94 18.23
N ILE A 685 0.36 14.10 19.50
CA ILE A 685 1.18 13.65 20.64
C ILE A 685 1.16 12.12 20.75
N ASP A 686 -0.03 11.52 20.68
CA ASP A 686 -0.21 10.06 20.71
C ASP A 686 0.56 9.40 19.54
N TYR A 687 0.43 9.94 18.33
CA TYR A 687 1.12 9.42 17.14
C TYR A 687 2.65 9.41 17.31
N ALA A 688 3.23 10.51 17.79
CA ALA A 688 4.68 10.59 17.98
C ALA A 688 5.19 9.58 19.01
N TRP A 689 4.41 9.31 20.06
CA TRP A 689 4.76 8.32 21.07
C TRP A 689 4.67 6.88 20.51
N ASP A 690 3.56 6.57 19.82
CA ASP A 690 3.33 5.26 19.18
C ASP A 690 4.40 4.90 18.13
N HIS A 691 5.01 5.91 17.50
CA HIS A 691 6.06 5.76 16.49
C HIS A 691 7.48 5.97 17.05
N ALA A 692 7.64 5.92 18.38
CA ALA A 692 8.91 6.02 19.10
C ALA A 692 9.71 7.33 18.87
N VAL A 693 9.02 8.40 18.45
CA VAL A 693 9.62 9.72 18.18
C VAL A 693 9.92 10.46 19.48
N ILE A 694 9.06 10.29 20.50
CA ILE A 694 9.20 10.93 21.82
C ILE A 694 9.29 9.92 22.96
N SER A 695 9.89 10.38 24.07
CA SER A 695 10.09 9.58 25.28
C SER A 695 8.80 9.36 26.07
N ASP A 696 8.78 8.34 26.93
CA ASP A 696 7.64 8.07 27.82
C ASP A 696 7.44 9.23 28.80
N ALA A 697 8.54 9.75 29.34
CA ALA A 697 8.53 10.91 30.24
C ALA A 697 7.94 12.16 29.56
N LEU A 698 8.35 12.46 28.32
CA LEU A 698 7.83 13.62 27.59
C LEU A 698 6.34 13.45 27.26
N TYR A 699 5.94 12.26 26.81
CA TYR A 699 4.54 11.93 26.56
C TYR A 699 3.68 12.10 27.84
N HIS A 700 4.12 11.54 28.97
CA HIS A 700 3.43 11.69 30.26
C HIS A 700 3.38 13.14 30.74
N ASN A 701 4.46 13.90 30.61
CA ASN A 701 4.47 15.32 30.97
C ASN A 701 3.47 16.12 30.15
N ILE A 702 3.47 15.96 28.82
CA ILE A 702 2.56 16.69 27.93
C ILE A 702 1.10 16.31 28.25
N THR A 703 0.79 15.01 28.31
CA THR A 703 -0.58 14.53 28.54
C THR A 703 -1.14 14.88 29.92
N SER A 704 -0.29 15.10 30.93
CA SER A 704 -0.72 15.49 32.29
C SER A 704 -0.79 17.01 32.52
N ILE A 705 0.07 17.78 31.87
CA ILE A 705 0.18 19.24 32.07
C ILE A 705 -0.69 20.01 31.07
N CYS A 706 -0.74 19.56 29.82
CA CYS A 706 -1.41 20.28 28.74
C CYS A 706 -2.93 20.04 28.72
N ASN A 707 -3.68 21.09 28.38
CA ASN A 707 -5.12 21.00 28.18
C ASN A 707 -5.46 21.19 26.70
N PHE A 708 -5.65 20.10 25.96
CA PHE A 708 -5.91 20.14 24.52
C PHE A 708 -7.20 20.86 24.12
N ASN A 709 -8.14 21.10 25.06
CA ASN A 709 -9.35 21.88 24.78
C ASN A 709 -9.08 23.39 24.70
N ARG A 710 -7.92 23.84 25.18
CA ARG A 710 -7.50 25.24 25.11
C ARG A 710 -6.75 25.49 23.80
N PRO A 711 -6.96 26.66 23.14
CA PRO A 711 -6.12 27.07 22.02
C PRO A 711 -4.64 27.04 22.41
N ILE A 712 -3.76 26.68 21.48
CA ILE A 712 -2.30 26.62 21.70
C ILE A 712 -1.76 27.94 22.26
N GLN A 713 -2.28 29.08 21.79
CA GLN A 713 -1.86 30.41 22.23
C GLN A 713 -2.19 30.69 23.71
N ASN A 714 -3.10 29.91 24.29
CA ASN A 714 -3.61 30.07 25.66
C ASN A 714 -3.22 28.91 26.59
N GLN A 715 -2.21 28.12 26.19
CA GLN A 715 -1.63 27.08 27.05
C GLN A 715 -0.80 27.68 28.19
N THR A 716 -0.54 26.89 29.24
CA THR A 716 0.33 27.31 30.34
C THR A 716 1.80 27.35 29.91
N THR A 717 2.61 28.16 30.58
CA THR A 717 4.07 28.21 30.33
C THR A 717 4.73 26.83 30.51
N GLU A 718 4.24 26.05 31.48
CA GLU A 718 4.70 24.68 31.73
C GLU A 718 4.38 23.77 30.54
N CYS A 719 3.14 23.77 30.04
CA CYS A 719 2.76 23.01 28.86
C CYS A 719 3.58 23.44 27.63
N ASN A 720 3.72 24.75 27.39
CA ASN A 720 4.51 25.26 26.28
C ASN A 720 5.98 24.82 26.35
N THR A 721 6.53 24.67 27.56
CA THR A 721 7.90 24.16 27.75
C THR A 721 8.02 22.71 27.27
N GLU A 722 7.06 21.85 27.60
CA GLU A 722 7.06 20.46 27.15
C GLU A 722 6.73 20.34 25.65
N LEU A 723 5.81 21.14 25.13
CA LEU A 723 5.52 21.20 23.68
C LEU A 723 6.74 21.67 22.87
N ASN A 724 7.55 22.59 23.41
CA ASN A 724 8.80 22.99 22.75
C ASN A 724 9.78 21.81 22.63
N LYS A 725 9.91 20.97 23.67
CA LYS A 725 10.72 19.74 23.60
C LYS A 725 10.19 18.77 22.54
N TYR A 726 8.86 18.65 22.42
CA TYR A 726 8.22 17.86 21.37
C TYR A 726 8.58 18.38 19.97
N PHE A 727 8.43 19.68 19.72
CA PHE A 727 8.73 20.28 18.42
C PHE A 727 10.23 20.28 18.09
N ASP A 728 11.11 20.28 19.10
CA ASP A 728 12.56 20.16 18.89
C ASP A 728 12.96 18.84 18.21
N VAL A 729 12.21 17.75 18.42
CA VAL A 729 12.46 16.47 17.74
C VAL A 729 12.29 16.61 16.22
N TYR A 730 11.31 17.41 15.78
CA TYR A 730 11.06 17.65 14.35
C TYR A 730 12.02 18.67 13.71
N LYS A 731 13.01 19.18 14.45
CA LYS A 731 14.15 19.91 13.87
C LYS A 731 15.17 18.98 13.21
N ILE A 732 15.15 17.69 13.55
CA ILE A 732 16.14 16.70 13.08
C ILE A 732 15.54 15.58 12.22
N ILE A 733 14.22 15.39 12.24
CA ILE A 733 13.45 14.53 11.33
C ILE A 733 12.40 15.35 10.58
N ASP A 734 11.78 14.79 9.54
CA ASP A 734 10.68 15.47 8.83
C ASP A 734 9.35 15.13 9.51
N MET A 735 8.61 16.15 9.93
CA MET A 735 7.28 16.00 10.53
C MET A 735 6.23 15.60 9.48
N TYR A 736 6.45 15.93 8.21
CA TYR A 736 5.50 15.67 7.13
C TYR A 736 5.65 14.25 6.56
N SER A 737 6.70 13.51 6.91
CA SER A 737 6.84 12.09 6.58
C SER A 737 7.92 11.42 7.45
N LEU A 738 7.46 10.65 8.44
CA LEU A 738 8.33 10.14 9.51
C LEU A 738 9.46 9.23 9.02
N TYR A 739 9.31 8.52 7.91
CA TYR A 739 10.30 7.53 7.46
C TYR A 739 11.12 7.96 6.24
N THR A 740 10.96 9.20 5.78
CA THR A 740 11.71 9.74 4.64
C THR A 740 12.91 10.59 5.08
N PRO A 741 13.95 10.70 4.23
CA PRO A 741 15.13 11.49 4.54
C PRO A 741 14.85 12.99 4.45
N ARG A 742 15.54 13.81 5.26
CA ARG A 742 15.52 15.28 5.09
C ARG A 742 16.45 15.74 3.98
N CYS A 743 16.11 16.86 3.35
CA CYS A 743 17.06 17.60 2.52
C CYS A 743 18.08 18.31 3.41
N PHE A 744 19.36 18.04 3.18
CA PHE A 744 20.46 18.83 3.72
C PHE A 744 21.01 19.69 2.59
N SER A 745 20.69 20.98 2.60
CA SER A 745 21.42 21.95 1.79
C SER A 745 22.87 22.02 2.28
N ASN A 746 23.83 22.10 1.35
CA ASN A 746 25.26 22.21 1.64
C ASN A 746 25.55 23.50 2.42
N LEU A 747 25.34 23.49 3.74
CA LEU A 747 25.97 24.45 4.63
C LEU A 747 27.41 23.99 4.84
N SER A 748 28.27 24.63 4.06
CA SER A 748 29.74 24.54 3.97
C SER A 748 30.29 23.55 2.92
N SER A 749 30.95 24.18 1.94
CA SER A 749 31.87 23.59 0.99
C SER A 749 32.89 22.67 1.66
N THR A 750 32.94 21.40 1.24
CA THR A 750 34.13 20.56 0.93
C THR A 750 33.88 19.07 1.25
N SER A 751 33.05 18.39 0.46
CA SER A 751 33.09 16.92 0.34
C SER A 751 32.19 16.47 -0.81
N GLN A 752 32.75 16.16 -1.98
CA GLN A 752 31.98 15.70 -3.14
C GLN A 752 31.63 14.19 -3.09
N THR A 753 32.09 13.44 -2.08
CA THR A 753 31.90 11.98 -1.99
C THR A 753 30.53 11.57 -1.44
N SER A 754 29.82 12.45 -0.72
CA SER A 754 28.45 12.18 -0.21
C SER A 754 27.36 12.24 -1.31
N SER A 755 27.67 12.82 -2.47
CA SER A 755 26.69 13.07 -3.54
C SER A 755 26.16 11.80 -4.22
N LYS A 756 26.96 10.71 -4.28
CA LYS A 756 26.53 9.46 -4.92
C LYS A 756 25.61 8.63 -4.02
N ILE A 757 25.89 8.55 -2.71
CA ILE A 757 25.09 7.78 -1.74
C ILE A 757 23.71 8.42 -1.55
N ASN A 758 23.66 9.75 -1.38
CA ASN A 758 22.40 10.50 -1.30
C ASN A 758 21.55 10.36 -2.58
N ARG A 759 22.17 10.32 -3.77
CA ARG A 759 21.47 10.14 -5.05
C ARG A 759 20.95 8.72 -5.26
N TRP A 760 21.57 7.70 -4.66
CA TRP A 760 21.11 6.30 -4.69
C TRP A 760 19.92 6.06 -3.73
N GLN A 761 19.92 6.64 -2.53
CA GLN A 761 18.77 6.60 -1.61
C GLN A 761 17.55 7.34 -2.18
N ARG A 762 17.74 8.51 -2.80
CA ARG A 762 16.69 9.25 -3.54
C ARG A 762 16.06 8.43 -4.68
N LYS A 763 16.84 7.59 -5.37
CA LYS A 763 16.35 6.78 -6.50
C LYS A 763 15.52 5.56 -6.11
N ARG A 764 15.67 5.01 -4.90
CA ARG A 764 14.96 3.79 -4.47
C ARG A 764 13.58 4.06 -3.87
N ALA A 765 13.34 5.25 -3.33
CA ALA A 765 12.06 5.62 -2.68
C ALA A 765 11.07 6.35 -3.60
N GLY A 766 11.50 6.86 -4.77
CA GLY A 766 10.62 7.60 -5.68
C GLY A 766 10.30 9.05 -5.25
N TYR A 767 10.81 9.48 -4.09
CA TYR A 767 10.66 10.80 -3.46
C TYR A 767 11.99 11.57 -3.45
N ASP A 768 11.96 12.88 -3.74
CA ASP A 768 13.11 13.78 -3.61
C ASP A 768 12.84 14.82 -2.52
N PRO A 769 13.53 14.77 -1.36
CA PRO A 769 13.27 15.68 -0.26
C PRO A 769 13.67 17.14 -0.54
N CYS A 770 14.38 17.39 -1.64
CA CYS A 770 14.82 18.74 -2.04
C CYS A 770 13.96 19.32 -3.17
N ALA A 771 12.78 18.74 -3.47
CA ALA A 771 11.92 19.19 -4.56
C ALA A 771 11.58 20.69 -4.49
N SER A 772 11.31 21.20 -3.29
CA SER A 772 10.96 22.60 -3.06
C SER A 772 12.06 23.57 -3.43
N ASP A 773 13.33 23.22 -3.23
CA ASP A 773 14.45 24.06 -3.68
C ASP A 773 14.40 24.26 -5.21
N TYR A 774 14.02 23.21 -5.94
CA TYR A 774 13.95 23.23 -7.40
C TYR A 774 12.72 24.00 -7.89
N THR A 775 11.60 23.86 -7.19
CA THR A 775 10.35 24.58 -7.49
C THR A 775 10.50 26.07 -7.28
N GLU A 776 11.08 26.51 -6.15
CA GLU A 776 11.36 27.92 -5.89
C GLU A 776 12.32 28.51 -6.92
N ALA A 777 13.41 27.80 -7.23
CA ALA A 777 14.34 28.23 -8.24
C ALA A 777 13.67 28.38 -9.62
N TYR A 778 12.76 27.47 -9.98
CA TYR A 778 12.09 27.45 -11.27
C TYR A 778 11.02 28.55 -11.41
N LEU A 779 10.15 28.73 -10.42
CA LEU A 779 9.05 29.71 -10.47
C LEU A 779 9.54 31.16 -10.32
N ASN A 780 10.77 31.37 -9.85
CA ASN A 780 11.42 32.68 -9.85
C ASN A 780 12.15 33.04 -11.16
N ILE A 781 12.15 32.17 -12.17
CA ILE A 781 12.74 32.47 -13.47
C ILE A 781 11.84 33.48 -14.22
N PRO A 782 12.36 34.64 -14.66
CA PRO A 782 11.56 35.66 -15.32
C PRO A 782 10.81 35.16 -16.56
N GLU A 783 11.42 34.27 -17.35
CA GLU A 783 10.79 33.65 -18.51
C GLU A 783 9.63 32.72 -18.13
N VAL A 784 9.72 32.03 -16.99
CA VAL A 784 8.64 31.18 -16.45
C VAL A 784 7.47 32.07 -16.01
N GLN A 785 7.73 33.11 -15.22
CA GLN A 785 6.70 34.05 -14.76
C GLN A 785 5.99 34.72 -15.94
N LYS A 786 6.76 35.14 -16.96
CA LYS A 786 6.20 35.71 -18.19
C LYS A 786 5.32 34.72 -18.94
N ALA A 787 5.73 33.45 -19.04
CA ALA A 787 4.95 32.42 -19.73
C ALA A 787 3.65 32.04 -18.98
N LEU A 788 3.64 32.19 -17.66
CA LEU A 788 2.48 32.00 -16.78
C LEU A 788 1.58 33.23 -16.65
N HIS A 789 1.95 34.35 -17.30
CA HIS A 789 1.28 35.65 -17.12
C HIS A 789 1.25 36.11 -15.65
N ALA A 790 2.25 35.68 -14.87
CA ALA A 790 2.37 35.93 -13.44
C ALA A 790 3.20 37.19 -13.15
N ASN A 791 3.17 37.64 -11.89
CA ASN A 791 3.97 38.74 -11.38
C ASN A 791 3.80 40.07 -12.17
N VAL A 792 2.57 40.36 -12.60
CA VAL A 792 2.25 41.55 -13.42
C VAL A 792 2.45 42.87 -12.67
N THR A 793 2.38 42.83 -11.34
CA THR A 793 2.58 43.99 -10.45
C THR A 793 4.03 44.19 -10.02
N LYS A 794 4.94 43.27 -10.37
CA LYS A 794 6.34 43.26 -9.91
C LYS A 794 6.44 43.24 -8.38
N ILE A 795 5.91 42.18 -7.77
CA ILE A 795 5.98 41.96 -6.33
C ILE A 795 7.45 42.11 -5.84
N PRO A 796 7.70 42.77 -4.70
CA PRO A 796 9.04 43.18 -4.29
C PRO A 796 9.87 42.04 -3.65
N TYR A 797 9.34 40.82 -3.59
CA TYR A 797 9.94 39.64 -2.99
C TYR A 797 9.88 38.46 -3.96
N PRO A 798 10.78 37.46 -3.85
CA PRO A 798 10.70 36.25 -4.66
C PRO A 798 9.43 35.46 -4.33
N TRP A 799 8.96 34.67 -5.29
CA TRP A 799 7.93 33.66 -5.07
C TRP A 799 8.50 32.56 -4.14
N THR A 800 7.71 32.09 -3.18
CA THR A 800 8.04 31.03 -2.21
C THR A 800 6.86 30.08 -2.05
N HIS A 801 7.11 28.87 -1.51
CA HIS A 801 6.05 27.89 -1.27
C HIS A 801 4.97 28.39 -0.32
N CYS A 802 5.37 29.09 0.75
CA CYS A 802 4.47 29.73 1.69
C CYS A 802 4.87 31.19 1.88
N SER A 803 3.87 32.06 2.03
CA SER A 803 4.09 33.50 2.09
C SER A 803 4.55 33.96 3.47
N ASP A 804 5.79 34.45 3.56
CA ASP A 804 6.31 35.09 4.78
C ASP A 804 5.62 36.44 5.08
N ASN A 805 4.90 37.01 4.11
CA ASN A 805 4.18 38.27 4.30
C ASN A 805 2.88 38.10 5.10
N ILE A 806 2.34 36.88 5.17
CA ILE A 806 1.14 36.60 5.97
C ILE A 806 1.58 36.31 7.40
N THR A 807 1.68 37.36 8.22
CA THR A 807 2.13 37.26 9.61
C THR A 807 0.99 37.20 10.62
N PHE A 808 -0.25 37.36 10.17
CA PHE A 808 -1.43 37.44 11.02
C PHE A 808 -2.63 36.69 10.39
N TRP A 809 -3.47 36.10 11.25
CA TRP A 809 -4.68 35.38 10.84
C TRP A 809 -5.84 35.71 11.79
N ASN A 810 -6.85 36.41 11.28
CA ASN A 810 -7.88 37.09 12.06
C ASN A 810 -8.98 36.16 12.59
N ASP A 811 -9.35 35.14 11.83
CA ASP A 811 -10.34 34.13 12.23
C ASP A 811 -9.94 32.72 11.78
N SER A 812 -9.93 31.79 12.74
CA SER A 812 -9.71 30.35 12.59
C SER A 812 -10.56 29.64 13.64
N PRO A 813 -11.77 29.15 13.30
CA PRO A 813 -12.61 28.45 14.27
C PRO A 813 -11.92 27.16 14.71
N GLN A 814 -11.95 26.85 16.00
CA GLN A 814 -11.24 25.67 16.55
C GLN A 814 -11.75 24.32 16.00
N SER A 815 -12.92 24.30 15.37
CA SER A 815 -13.55 23.08 14.88
C SER A 815 -14.41 23.35 13.64
N ILE A 816 -14.18 22.57 12.59
CA ILE A 816 -14.91 22.57 11.33
C ILE A 816 -16.06 21.54 11.34
N LEU A 817 -16.15 20.72 12.39
CA LEU A 817 -17.17 19.67 12.52
C LEU A 817 -18.62 20.17 12.34
N PRO A 818 -19.04 21.35 12.83
CA PRO A 818 -20.40 21.87 12.57
C PRO A 818 -20.68 22.07 11.07
N VAL A 819 -19.69 22.53 10.31
CA VAL A 819 -19.79 22.73 8.86
C VAL A 819 -19.88 21.38 8.15
N LEU A 820 -19.06 20.40 8.54
CA LEU A 820 -19.13 19.04 7.99
C LEU A 820 -20.52 18.41 8.22
N LYS A 821 -21.08 18.52 9.45
CA LYS A 821 -22.43 18.02 9.76
C LYS A 821 -23.49 18.65 8.88
N LYS A 822 -23.45 19.97 8.70
CA LYS A 822 -24.38 20.69 7.84
C LYS A 822 -24.30 20.21 6.38
N LEU A 823 -23.08 20.05 5.85
CA LEU A 823 -22.87 19.64 4.46
C LEU A 823 -23.29 18.18 4.22
N VAL A 824 -22.97 17.27 5.14
CA VAL A 824 -23.46 15.88 5.11
C VAL A 824 -24.98 15.83 5.11
N ALA A 825 -25.63 16.56 6.03
CA ALA A 825 -27.09 16.64 6.08
C ALA A 825 -27.70 17.27 4.81
N GLY A 826 -26.94 18.12 4.13
CA GLY A 826 -27.26 18.70 2.83
C GLY A 826 -27.07 17.75 1.62
N GLY A 827 -26.64 16.51 1.84
CA GLY A 827 -26.37 15.52 0.80
C GLY A 827 -25.06 15.77 0.04
N ILE A 828 -24.16 16.60 0.56
CA ILE A 828 -22.83 16.82 0.00
C ILE A 828 -21.93 15.67 0.44
N ARG A 829 -21.36 14.98 -0.54
CA ARG A 829 -20.46 13.86 -0.30
C ARG A 829 -19.07 14.36 0.12
N ILE A 830 -18.59 13.87 1.24
CA ILE A 830 -17.29 14.27 1.81
C ILE A 830 -16.32 13.08 1.77
N TRP A 831 -15.12 13.32 1.29
CA TRP A 831 -14.02 12.37 1.44
C TRP A 831 -12.90 12.99 2.27
N VAL A 832 -12.50 12.31 3.35
CA VAL A 832 -11.27 12.62 4.07
C VAL A 832 -10.25 11.54 3.74
N TYR A 833 -9.00 11.91 3.49
CA TYR A 833 -7.92 10.93 3.35
C TYR A 833 -6.68 11.38 4.10
N SER A 834 -5.87 10.42 4.59
CA SER A 834 -4.65 10.74 5.34
C SER A 834 -3.53 9.75 5.01
N GLY A 835 -2.32 10.26 4.78
CA GLY A 835 -1.11 9.43 4.78
C GLY A 835 -0.75 8.95 6.18
N ASP A 836 -0.43 7.66 6.34
CA ASP A 836 -0.17 7.05 7.65
C ASP A 836 1.24 7.32 8.23
N THR A 837 2.11 8.00 7.48
CA THR A 837 3.45 8.44 7.93
C THR A 837 3.52 9.94 8.24
N ASP A 838 2.41 10.68 8.14
CA ASP A 838 2.34 12.10 8.46
C ASP A 838 2.31 12.32 9.98
N GLY A 839 3.27 13.08 10.51
CA GLY A 839 3.30 13.50 11.92
C GLY A 839 2.66 14.88 12.17
N ARG A 840 2.33 15.66 11.13
CA ARG A 840 1.75 17.00 11.28
C ARG A 840 0.25 16.96 11.52
N ILE A 841 -0.48 16.14 10.76
CA ILE A 841 -1.91 15.85 10.92
C ILE A 841 -2.11 14.35 10.73
N PRO A 842 -1.66 13.54 11.71
CA PRO A 842 -1.62 12.09 11.58
C PRO A 842 -3.01 11.48 11.44
N VAL A 843 -3.06 10.23 10.95
CA VAL A 843 -4.30 9.44 10.93
C VAL A 843 -4.95 9.38 12.31
N THR A 844 -4.16 9.30 13.39
CA THR A 844 -4.65 9.30 14.78
C THR A 844 -5.51 10.53 15.08
N ALA A 845 -5.05 11.72 14.66
CA ALA A 845 -5.80 12.97 14.77
C ALA A 845 -7.12 12.89 14.00
N THR A 846 -7.06 12.54 12.71
CA THR A 846 -8.26 12.42 11.86
C THR A 846 -9.28 11.42 12.43
N ARG A 847 -8.83 10.28 12.99
CA ARG A 847 -9.72 9.28 13.61
C ARG A 847 -10.42 9.84 14.86
N TYR A 848 -9.71 10.57 15.72
CA TYR A 848 -10.31 11.22 16.88
C TYR A 848 -11.34 12.27 16.47
N THR A 849 -10.98 13.10 15.49
CA THR A 849 -11.84 14.12 14.89
C THR A 849 -13.14 13.50 14.35
N LEU A 850 -13.06 12.44 13.53
CA LEU A 850 -14.23 11.78 12.94
C LEU A 850 -15.07 11.02 13.98
N LYS A 851 -14.44 10.47 15.02
CA LYS A 851 -15.16 9.92 16.17
C LYS A 851 -15.95 11.01 16.91
N LYS A 852 -15.36 12.20 17.13
CA LYS A 852 -16.02 13.37 17.74
C LYS A 852 -17.14 13.92 16.85
N LEU A 853 -17.00 13.83 15.53
CA LEU A 853 -18.06 14.19 14.57
C LEU A 853 -19.32 13.35 14.81
N GLY A 854 -19.18 12.05 15.09
CA GLY A 854 -20.26 11.19 15.55
C GLY A 854 -21.28 10.80 14.46
N LEU A 855 -20.83 10.62 13.22
CA LEU A 855 -21.66 10.05 12.14
C LEU A 855 -21.81 8.53 12.31
N GLY A 856 -22.92 7.97 11.83
CA GLY A 856 -23.14 6.52 11.84
C GLY A 856 -22.22 5.81 10.86
N ILE A 857 -21.63 4.68 11.27
CA ILE A 857 -20.78 3.83 10.42
C ILE A 857 -21.70 3.00 9.51
N VAL A 858 -21.46 3.07 8.20
CA VAL A 858 -22.12 2.30 7.14
C VAL A 858 -21.28 1.08 6.78
N GLU A 859 -19.97 1.26 6.59
CA GLU A 859 -19.02 0.18 6.35
C GLU A 859 -17.84 0.36 7.30
N ASP A 860 -17.52 -0.68 8.05
CA ASP A 860 -16.45 -0.67 9.05
C ASP A 860 -15.05 -0.74 8.39
N TRP A 861 -14.03 -0.51 9.21
CA TRP A 861 -12.62 -0.46 8.84
C TRP A 861 -12.19 -1.67 8.00
N SER A 862 -11.87 -1.43 6.73
CA SER A 862 -11.59 -2.46 5.75
C SER A 862 -10.41 -2.07 4.85
N PRO A 863 -9.54 -3.03 4.45
CA PRO A 863 -8.42 -2.71 3.58
C PRO A 863 -8.90 -2.45 2.15
N TRP A 864 -8.29 -1.49 1.48
CA TRP A 864 -8.43 -1.27 0.04
C TRP A 864 -7.11 -1.60 -0.67
N TYR A 865 -7.18 -1.94 -1.95
CA TYR A 865 -6.05 -2.53 -2.67
C TYR A 865 -5.64 -1.73 -3.92
N THR A 866 -4.33 -1.70 -4.15
CA THR A 866 -3.72 -1.23 -5.39
C THR A 866 -2.62 -2.19 -5.83
N SER A 867 -2.60 -2.57 -7.11
CA SER A 867 -1.54 -3.47 -7.62
C SER A 867 -1.40 -4.79 -6.85
N ARG A 868 -2.51 -5.34 -6.35
CA ARG A 868 -2.58 -6.51 -5.44
C ARG A 868 -1.95 -6.29 -4.05
N GLN A 869 -1.49 -5.10 -3.70
CA GLN A 869 -1.01 -4.76 -2.36
C GLN A 869 -2.09 -3.98 -1.62
N VAL A 870 -2.10 -4.07 -0.28
CA VAL A 870 -2.89 -3.14 0.54
C VAL A 870 -2.40 -1.72 0.29
N GLY A 871 -3.29 -0.88 -0.22
CA GLY A 871 -3.08 0.55 -0.45
C GLY A 871 -3.32 1.38 0.81
N GLY A 872 -4.09 0.83 1.76
CA GLY A 872 -4.42 1.41 3.06
C GLY A 872 -5.76 0.85 3.53
N TRP A 873 -6.47 1.61 4.38
CA TRP A 873 -7.75 1.21 4.95
C TRP A 873 -8.81 2.27 4.71
N SER A 874 -10.08 1.87 4.75
CA SER A 874 -11.22 2.75 4.57
C SER A 874 -12.31 2.46 5.60
N ILE A 875 -13.02 3.50 5.98
CA ILE A 875 -14.25 3.43 6.76
C ILE A 875 -15.28 4.38 6.14
N VAL A 876 -16.52 3.91 6.02
CA VAL A 876 -17.61 4.68 5.43
C VAL A 876 -18.59 5.05 6.53
N TYR A 877 -18.82 6.35 6.70
CA TYR A 877 -19.88 6.91 7.52
C TYR A 877 -21.03 7.40 6.63
N ASP A 878 -22.18 7.70 7.24
CA ASP A 878 -23.31 8.32 6.55
C ASP A 878 -22.89 9.68 5.94
N GLY A 879 -22.75 9.71 4.61
CA GLY A 879 -22.35 10.89 3.82
C GLY A 879 -20.86 11.27 3.83
N LEU A 880 -20.00 10.56 4.57
CA LEU A 880 -18.56 10.81 4.66
C LEU A 880 -17.75 9.51 4.57
N THR A 881 -16.73 9.47 3.73
CA THR A 881 -15.76 8.36 3.70
C THR A 881 -14.42 8.84 4.24
N PHE A 882 -13.73 7.99 5.01
CA PHE A 882 -12.34 8.20 5.42
C PHE A 882 -11.45 7.10 4.85
N VAL A 883 -10.29 7.48 4.29
CA VAL A 883 -9.33 6.56 3.66
C VAL A 883 -7.91 6.86 4.17
N THR A 884 -7.21 5.86 4.65
CA THR A 884 -5.77 5.95 4.89
C THR A 884 -5.00 5.51 3.66
N ILE A 885 -3.81 6.07 3.46
CA ILE A 885 -2.90 5.70 2.38
C ILE A 885 -1.59 5.22 2.98
N ARG A 886 -1.30 3.92 2.82
CA ARG A 886 -0.19 3.23 3.45
C ARG A 886 1.16 3.68 2.87
N GLY A 887 2.06 4.13 3.74
CA GLY A 887 3.40 4.61 3.41
C GLY A 887 3.45 6.05 2.90
N ALA A 888 2.34 6.80 2.98
CA ALA A 888 2.28 8.18 2.50
C ALA A 888 2.49 9.19 3.64
N GLY A 889 3.17 10.30 3.37
CA GLY A 889 3.27 11.44 4.28
C GLY A 889 2.11 12.43 4.11
N HIS A 890 2.33 13.67 4.54
CA HIS A 890 1.34 14.76 4.52
C HIS A 890 0.83 15.05 3.10
N GLN A 891 1.76 15.24 2.17
CA GLN A 891 1.51 15.42 0.74
C GLN A 891 1.33 14.07 0.06
N VAL A 892 0.21 13.40 0.33
CA VAL A 892 -0.05 12.02 -0.12
C VAL A 892 0.29 11.76 -1.60
N PRO A 893 -0.10 12.62 -2.57
CA PRO A 893 0.23 12.41 -3.98
C PRO A 893 1.73 12.42 -4.28
N THR A 894 2.54 13.13 -3.50
CA THR A 894 4.01 13.14 -3.62
C THR A 894 4.61 11.79 -3.24
N PHE A 895 4.17 11.19 -2.13
CA PHE A 895 4.76 9.96 -1.59
C PHE A 895 4.24 8.71 -2.29
N THR A 896 2.95 8.68 -2.63
CA THR A 896 2.29 7.49 -3.22
C THR A 896 1.36 7.87 -4.38
N PRO A 897 1.91 8.43 -5.48
CA PRO A 897 1.12 9.06 -6.55
C PRO A 897 0.10 8.12 -7.22
N LYS A 898 0.43 6.83 -7.36
CA LYS A 898 -0.48 5.83 -7.94
C LYS A 898 -1.69 5.57 -7.05
N GLN A 899 -1.45 5.40 -5.74
CA GLN A 899 -2.47 5.21 -4.72
C GLN A 899 -3.41 6.42 -4.64
N ALA A 900 -2.82 7.62 -4.64
CA ALA A 900 -3.56 8.88 -4.60
C ALA A 900 -4.48 9.07 -5.82
N LEU A 901 -4.01 8.74 -7.03
CA LEU A 901 -4.84 8.82 -8.23
C LEU A 901 -5.97 7.78 -8.22
N GLN A 902 -5.69 6.54 -7.79
CA GLN A 902 -6.71 5.48 -7.75
C GLN A 902 -7.81 5.78 -6.72
N SER A 903 -7.45 6.24 -5.52
CA SER A 903 -8.44 6.63 -4.51
C SER A 903 -9.32 7.77 -5.04
N HIS A 904 -8.73 8.73 -5.74
CA HIS A 904 -9.47 9.81 -6.39
C HIS A 904 -10.45 9.33 -7.49
N GLU A 905 -10.02 8.42 -8.37
CA GLU A 905 -10.88 7.89 -9.44
C GLU A 905 -12.13 7.20 -8.88
N PHE A 906 -11.99 6.45 -7.78
CA PHE A 906 -13.14 5.85 -7.08
C PHE A 906 -14.17 6.89 -6.61
N TYR A 907 -13.72 8.10 -6.26
CA TYR A 907 -14.61 9.18 -5.79
C TYR A 907 -15.53 9.63 -6.91
N ILE A 908 -14.92 9.82 -8.08
CA ILE A 908 -15.56 10.48 -9.20
C ILE A 908 -16.45 9.49 -9.96
N ALA A 909 -16.07 8.21 -9.97
CA ALA A 909 -16.77 7.16 -10.70
C ALA A 909 -18.17 6.84 -10.15
N GLY A 910 -18.37 6.79 -8.82
CA GLY A 910 -19.67 6.56 -8.16
C GLY A 910 -20.55 5.46 -8.78
N GLU A 911 -20.43 4.20 -8.35
CA GLU A 911 -21.22 3.07 -8.90
C GLU A 911 -22.47 2.67 -8.08
N SER A 912 -23.59 2.30 -8.76
CA SER A 912 -24.20 0.92 -8.79
C SER A 912 -25.58 0.76 -9.55
N TYR A 913 -25.85 -0.43 -10.17
CA TYR A 913 -27.07 -1.16 -10.69
C TYR A 913 -28.13 -0.56 -11.68
N GLY A 914 -28.50 -1.24 -12.81
CA GLY A 914 -29.48 -0.65 -13.78
C GLY A 914 -30.19 -1.42 -14.93
N GLY A 915 -30.77 -2.62 -14.74
CA GLY A 915 -31.52 -3.35 -15.81
C GLY A 915 -33.01 -2.97 -16.01
N HIS A 916 -33.91 -3.33 -15.09
CA HIS A 916 -35.34 -2.92 -15.11
C HIS A 916 -35.58 -1.56 -14.44
N TYR A 917 -34.77 -1.30 -13.42
CA TYR A 917 -34.84 -0.10 -12.59
C TYR A 917 -34.60 1.18 -13.40
N VAL A 918 -33.64 1.16 -14.33
CA VAL A 918 -33.27 2.34 -15.11
C VAL A 918 -34.43 2.80 -16.01
N PRO A 919 -35.09 1.95 -16.81
CA PRO A 919 -36.28 2.36 -17.56
C PRO A 919 -37.45 2.86 -16.67
N GLN A 920 -37.72 2.22 -15.53
CA GLN A 920 -38.81 2.62 -14.62
C GLN A 920 -38.51 3.96 -13.93
N LEU A 921 -37.28 4.17 -13.47
CA LEU A 921 -36.82 5.45 -12.92
C LEU A 921 -36.84 6.55 -14.00
N SER A 922 -36.43 6.20 -15.22
CA SER A 922 -36.46 7.10 -16.38
C SER A 922 -37.89 7.54 -16.71
N GLU A 923 -38.88 6.65 -16.54
CA GLU A 923 -40.30 6.97 -16.68
C GLU A 923 -40.79 7.95 -15.63
N LEU A 924 -40.43 7.73 -14.37
CA LEU A 924 -40.77 8.62 -13.26
C LEU A 924 -40.20 10.02 -13.48
N ILE A 925 -38.93 10.11 -13.94
CA ILE A 925 -38.28 11.38 -14.28
C ILE A 925 -38.96 12.05 -15.48
N PHE A 926 -39.32 11.28 -16.51
CA PHE A 926 -40.00 11.79 -17.70
C PHE A 926 -41.41 12.32 -17.38
N ASP A 927 -42.20 11.60 -16.58
CA ASP A 927 -43.53 12.03 -16.16
C ASP A 927 -43.47 13.24 -15.21
N HIS A 928 -42.47 13.29 -14.33
CA HIS A 928 -42.21 14.44 -13.46
C HIS A 928 -42.02 15.73 -14.28
N ASN A 929 -41.28 15.65 -15.39
CA ASN A 929 -41.00 16.79 -16.26
C ASN A 929 -42.22 17.25 -17.08
N ARG A 930 -43.19 16.38 -17.38
CA ARG A 930 -44.25 16.66 -18.37
C ARG A 930 -45.25 17.75 -17.96
N ASN A 931 -45.40 18.02 -16.66
CA ASN A 931 -46.43 18.93 -16.11
C ASN A 931 -45.87 20.09 -15.28
N ARG A 932 -44.59 20.45 -15.46
CA ARG A 932 -43.90 21.46 -14.65
C ARG A 932 -43.39 22.63 -15.47
N ALA A 933 -43.11 23.76 -14.83
CA ALA A 933 -42.46 24.88 -15.50
C ALA A 933 -41.00 24.50 -15.83
N LYS A 934 -40.43 25.09 -16.88
CA LYS A 934 -39.07 24.80 -17.40
C LYS A 934 -37.95 24.85 -16.33
N LYS A 935 -38.19 25.55 -15.22
CA LYS A 935 -37.30 25.68 -14.05
C LYS A 935 -37.23 24.44 -13.15
N ASP A 936 -38.24 23.56 -13.18
CA ASP A 936 -38.32 22.35 -12.34
C ASP A 936 -38.04 21.08 -13.19
N TYR A 937 -37.49 21.24 -14.40
CA TYR A 937 -37.17 20.14 -15.29
C TYR A 937 -35.87 19.45 -14.85
N ILE A 938 -35.92 18.12 -14.68
CA ILE A 938 -34.72 17.29 -14.70
C ILE A 938 -34.28 17.20 -16.17
N ASN A 939 -33.08 17.69 -16.51
CA ASN A 939 -32.55 17.69 -17.88
C ASN A 939 -32.16 16.27 -18.34
N PHE A 940 -33.17 15.42 -18.53
CA PHE A 940 -33.03 14.01 -18.85
C PHE A 940 -33.11 13.81 -20.37
N ARG A 941 -31.99 13.39 -20.97
CA ARG A 941 -31.82 13.33 -22.43
C ARG A 941 -31.86 11.91 -23.01
N GLY A 942 -31.88 10.91 -22.14
CA GLY A 942 -31.81 9.52 -22.52
C GLY A 942 -31.11 8.66 -21.48
N PHE A 943 -31.08 7.36 -21.71
CA PHE A 943 -30.36 6.40 -20.88
C PHE A 943 -29.78 5.27 -21.73
N MET A 944 -28.82 4.53 -21.14
CA MET A 944 -28.18 3.38 -21.75
C MET A 944 -28.30 2.18 -20.80
N ILE A 945 -28.58 1.01 -21.36
CA ILE A 945 -28.68 -0.27 -20.65
C ILE A 945 -27.96 -1.37 -21.43
N GLY A 946 -27.23 -2.23 -20.70
CA GLY A 946 -26.41 -3.30 -21.26
C GLY A 946 -26.83 -4.67 -20.72
N ASN A 947 -26.83 -5.69 -21.59
CA ASN A 947 -27.22 -7.08 -21.27
C ASN A 947 -28.53 -7.15 -20.47
N ALA A 948 -29.49 -6.31 -20.87
CA ALA A 948 -30.68 -6.07 -20.08
C ALA A 948 -31.74 -7.13 -20.36
N ALA A 949 -32.24 -7.77 -19.31
CA ALA A 949 -33.54 -8.43 -19.36
C ALA A 949 -34.62 -7.35 -19.58
N LEU A 950 -35.48 -7.53 -20.57
CA LEU A 950 -36.38 -6.48 -21.06
C LEU A 950 -37.80 -6.98 -21.30
N ASP A 951 -37.96 -8.21 -21.80
CA ASP A 951 -39.25 -8.85 -22.03
C ASP A 951 -39.11 -10.36 -21.92
N TYR A 952 -39.73 -10.92 -20.88
CA TYR A 952 -39.57 -12.31 -20.49
C TYR A 952 -39.80 -13.29 -21.66
N GLU A 953 -40.89 -13.14 -22.40
CA GLU A 953 -41.25 -14.08 -23.48
C GLU A 953 -40.21 -14.08 -24.61
N THR A 954 -39.71 -12.90 -24.99
CA THR A 954 -38.72 -12.79 -26.07
C THR A 954 -37.30 -13.09 -25.63
N ASP A 955 -36.96 -12.78 -24.38
CA ASP A 955 -35.67 -13.14 -23.81
C ASP A 955 -35.54 -14.66 -23.65
N GLN A 956 -36.59 -15.36 -23.18
CA GLN A 956 -36.61 -16.83 -23.08
C GLN A 956 -36.53 -17.51 -24.45
N LYS A 957 -37.27 -16.99 -25.43
CA LYS A 957 -37.19 -17.51 -26.80
C LYS A 957 -35.80 -17.31 -27.40
N GLY A 958 -35.19 -16.14 -27.17
CA GLY A 958 -33.86 -15.82 -27.67
C GLY A 958 -32.77 -16.67 -27.02
N LEU A 959 -32.91 -16.98 -25.74
CA LEU A 959 -32.03 -17.91 -25.02
C LEU A 959 -32.01 -19.29 -25.68
N VAL A 960 -33.19 -19.89 -25.92
CA VAL A 960 -33.27 -21.23 -26.52
C VAL A 960 -32.72 -21.26 -27.95
N GLU A 961 -32.95 -20.20 -28.72
CA GLU A 961 -32.37 -20.07 -30.06
C GLU A 961 -30.86 -19.85 -30.05
N TYR A 962 -30.35 -19.02 -29.14
CA TYR A 962 -28.91 -18.78 -29.01
C TYR A 962 -28.18 -20.07 -28.66
N ALA A 963 -28.73 -20.85 -27.73
CA ALA A 963 -28.21 -22.15 -27.35
C ALA A 963 -28.11 -23.12 -28.53
N TRP A 964 -29.14 -23.17 -29.36
CA TRP A 964 -29.19 -24.03 -30.54
C TRP A 964 -28.24 -23.56 -31.64
N ASP A 965 -28.24 -22.25 -31.95
CA ASP A 965 -27.33 -21.65 -32.93
C ASP A 965 -25.85 -21.89 -32.58
N HIS A 966 -25.54 -21.98 -31.30
CA HIS A 966 -24.19 -22.27 -30.79
C HIS A 966 -23.93 -23.75 -30.50
N ALA A 967 -24.83 -24.63 -30.93
CA ALA A 967 -24.74 -26.08 -30.79
C ALA A 967 -24.61 -26.57 -29.33
N VAL A 968 -25.14 -25.81 -28.37
CA VAL A 968 -25.23 -26.22 -26.97
C VAL A 968 -26.32 -27.28 -26.79
N ILE A 969 -27.42 -27.17 -27.57
CA ILE A 969 -28.55 -28.11 -27.55
C ILE A 969 -28.78 -28.73 -28.93
N SER A 970 -29.42 -29.91 -28.97
CA SER A 970 -29.71 -30.64 -30.21
C SER A 970 -30.89 -30.05 -30.99
N ASP A 971 -30.93 -30.32 -32.31
CA ASP A 971 -32.05 -29.96 -33.19
C ASP A 971 -33.39 -30.51 -32.70
N GLU A 972 -33.41 -31.74 -32.18
CA GLU A 972 -34.61 -32.39 -31.64
C GLU A 972 -35.11 -31.68 -30.39
N LEU A 973 -34.21 -31.32 -29.49
CA LEU A 973 -34.54 -30.59 -28.26
C LEU A 973 -35.02 -29.17 -28.58
N TYR A 974 -34.33 -28.46 -29.48
CA TYR A 974 -34.76 -27.16 -29.98
C TYR A 974 -36.14 -27.23 -30.64
N HIS A 975 -36.38 -28.22 -31.51
CA HIS A 975 -37.66 -28.41 -32.19
C HIS A 975 -38.79 -28.71 -31.22
N ASN A 976 -38.56 -29.59 -30.24
CA ASN A 976 -39.54 -29.94 -29.22
C ASN A 976 -39.91 -28.73 -28.35
N ILE A 977 -38.91 -27.97 -27.85
CA ILE A 977 -39.17 -26.77 -27.04
C ILE A 977 -39.90 -25.73 -27.88
N THR A 978 -39.46 -25.44 -29.09
CA THR A 978 -40.07 -24.37 -29.91
C THR A 978 -41.46 -24.69 -30.43
N THR A 979 -41.86 -25.96 -30.52
CA THR A 979 -43.20 -26.39 -30.96
C THR A 979 -44.19 -26.61 -29.81
N LYS A 980 -43.70 -27.13 -28.67
CA LYS A 980 -44.55 -27.47 -27.52
C LYS A 980 -44.63 -26.36 -26.48
N CYS A 981 -43.60 -25.51 -26.38
CA CYS A 981 -43.56 -24.40 -25.42
C CYS A 981 -44.13 -23.11 -26.02
N ASN A 982 -44.90 -22.39 -25.21
CA ASN A 982 -45.45 -21.09 -25.59
C ASN A 982 -44.60 -19.90 -25.08
N PHE A 983 -43.51 -20.16 -24.34
CA PHE A 983 -42.53 -19.19 -23.80
C PHE A 983 -43.10 -18.09 -22.88
N ARG A 984 -44.37 -18.19 -22.48
CA ARG A 984 -44.98 -17.30 -21.49
C ARG A 984 -44.63 -17.73 -20.07
N PHE A 985 -44.68 -16.77 -19.15
CA PHE A 985 -44.32 -16.97 -17.74
C PHE A 985 -45.17 -18.01 -17.00
N LYS A 986 -46.40 -18.34 -17.48
CA LYS A 986 -47.31 -19.31 -16.84
C LYS A 986 -48.05 -20.14 -17.89
N ASN A 987 -48.54 -21.32 -17.47
CA ASN A 987 -49.32 -22.29 -18.26
C ASN A 987 -48.51 -22.91 -19.42
N GLN A 988 -47.33 -23.45 -19.13
CA GLN A 988 -46.68 -24.41 -20.03
C GLN A 988 -47.33 -25.78 -19.90
N THR A 989 -47.29 -26.59 -20.96
CA THR A 989 -47.70 -27.99 -20.90
C THR A 989 -46.65 -28.83 -20.17
N ASP A 990 -47.04 -29.94 -19.57
CA ASP A 990 -46.10 -30.83 -18.87
C ASP A 990 -44.99 -31.34 -19.82
N GLU A 991 -45.34 -31.62 -21.08
CA GLU A 991 -44.39 -32.02 -22.11
C GLU A 991 -43.36 -30.92 -22.43
N CYS A 992 -43.76 -29.64 -22.41
CA CYS A 992 -42.83 -28.52 -22.57
C CYS A 992 -41.90 -28.39 -21.36
N ILE A 993 -42.41 -28.62 -20.15
CA ILE A 993 -41.61 -28.57 -18.92
C ILE A 993 -40.51 -29.63 -18.96
N ASP A 994 -40.83 -30.83 -19.45
CA ASP A 994 -39.84 -31.90 -19.62
C ASP A 994 -38.75 -31.52 -20.63
N ASP A 995 -39.13 -30.95 -21.76
CA ASP A 995 -38.16 -30.51 -22.77
C ASP A 995 -37.30 -29.32 -22.26
N LEU A 996 -37.87 -28.35 -21.54
CA LEU A 996 -37.11 -27.26 -20.90
C LEU A 996 -36.18 -27.76 -19.78
N SER A 997 -36.53 -28.86 -19.13
CA SER A 997 -35.65 -29.51 -18.15
C SER A 997 -34.37 -30.02 -18.84
N ASN A 998 -34.52 -30.71 -19.97
CA ASN A 998 -33.38 -31.18 -20.76
C ASN A 998 -32.52 -30.04 -21.32
N PHE A 999 -33.12 -28.88 -21.60
CA PHE A 999 -32.39 -27.66 -21.97
C PHE A 999 -31.45 -27.19 -20.85
N SER A 1000 -31.96 -27.12 -19.62
CA SER A 1000 -31.18 -26.70 -18.45
C SER A 1000 -29.94 -27.57 -18.28
N VAL A 1001 -30.08 -28.89 -18.44
CA VAL A 1001 -28.96 -29.84 -18.31
C VAL A 1001 -27.84 -29.57 -19.32
N ALA A 1002 -28.18 -29.19 -20.55
CA ALA A 1002 -27.19 -28.87 -21.57
C ALA A 1002 -26.46 -27.55 -21.30
N TYR A 1003 -27.13 -26.59 -20.66
CA TYR A 1003 -26.59 -25.28 -20.32
C TYR A 1003 -25.75 -25.28 -19.03
N ASP A 1004 -25.99 -26.21 -18.11
CA ASP A 1004 -25.27 -26.30 -16.82
C ASP A 1004 -23.77 -26.65 -16.96
N VAL A 1005 -23.33 -27.18 -18.11
CA VAL A 1005 -21.93 -27.58 -18.35
C VAL A 1005 -21.08 -26.51 -19.04
N ILE A 1006 -21.66 -25.36 -19.37
CA ILE A 1006 -21.03 -24.19 -20.01
C ILE A 1006 -21.23 -22.93 -19.15
N ASP A 1007 -20.40 -21.89 -19.34
CA ASP A 1007 -20.58 -20.63 -18.60
C ASP A 1007 -21.65 -19.80 -19.31
N MET A 1008 -22.83 -19.72 -18.69
CA MET A 1008 -23.96 -19.01 -19.29
C MET A 1008 -23.72 -17.51 -19.44
N TYR A 1009 -22.79 -16.89 -18.72
CA TYR A 1009 -22.49 -15.47 -18.86
C TYR A 1009 -21.42 -15.20 -19.93
N SER A 1010 -20.70 -16.22 -20.39
CA SER A 1010 -19.76 -16.13 -21.50
C SER A 1010 -19.45 -17.51 -22.11
N LEU A 1011 -20.10 -17.81 -23.24
CA LEU A 1011 -20.10 -19.16 -23.83
C LEU A 1011 -18.70 -19.72 -24.19
N TYR A 1012 -17.74 -18.86 -24.55
CA TYR A 1012 -16.41 -19.29 -25.01
C TYR A 1012 -15.34 -19.31 -23.91
N THR A 1013 -15.68 -18.87 -22.69
CA THR A 1013 -14.73 -18.95 -21.57
C THR A 1013 -14.74 -20.35 -20.95
N PRO A 1014 -13.60 -20.81 -20.39
CA PRO A 1014 -13.58 -22.09 -19.70
C PRO A 1014 -14.61 -22.10 -18.57
N THR A 1015 -15.32 -23.19 -18.35
CA THR A 1015 -16.15 -23.34 -17.15
C THR A 1015 -15.30 -23.71 -15.94
N CYS A 1016 -15.75 -23.30 -14.76
CA CYS A 1016 -15.13 -23.74 -13.53
C CYS A 1016 -15.43 -25.22 -13.29
N LEU A 1017 -14.45 -26.09 -13.53
CA LEU A 1017 -14.54 -27.53 -13.24
C LEU A 1017 -13.98 -27.81 -11.85
N ASN A 1018 -14.77 -27.56 -10.80
CA ASN A 1018 -14.40 -28.03 -9.46
C ASN A 1018 -14.52 -29.56 -9.42
N SER A 1019 -13.37 -30.23 -9.22
CA SER A 1019 -13.27 -31.68 -9.18
C SER A 1019 -14.20 -32.28 -8.13
N ILE A 1020 -15.24 -32.94 -8.62
CA ILE A 1020 -15.62 -34.24 -8.09
C ILE A 1020 -14.33 -35.09 -8.08
N SER A 1021 -13.87 -35.44 -6.88
CA SER A 1021 -12.97 -36.56 -6.55
C SER A 1021 -11.60 -36.68 -7.24
N SER A 1022 -10.56 -36.57 -6.40
CA SER A 1022 -9.37 -37.45 -6.34
C SER A 1022 -8.34 -37.52 -7.49
N ASN A 1023 -7.08 -37.28 -7.08
CA ASN A 1023 -5.85 -37.98 -7.44
C ASN A 1023 -5.26 -37.92 -8.88
N THR A 1024 -4.03 -37.39 -8.92
CA THR A 1024 -2.90 -37.55 -9.89
C THR A 1024 -2.71 -36.51 -11.01
N ALA A 1025 -1.52 -35.89 -10.99
CA ALA A 1025 -0.93 -34.92 -11.94
C ALA A 1025 -0.26 -35.63 -13.15
N PRO A 1026 0.57 -34.98 -14.02
CA PRO A 1026 0.76 -33.55 -14.36
C PRO A 1026 0.69 -33.29 -15.89
N VAL A 1027 0.57 -32.04 -16.38
CA VAL A 1027 1.24 -31.58 -17.63
C VAL A 1027 1.25 -30.03 -17.69
N ASN A 1028 2.47 -29.48 -17.65
CA ASN A 1028 2.81 -28.18 -18.22
C ASN A 1028 2.51 -28.16 -19.73
N LYS A 1029 1.84 -27.12 -20.25
CA LYS A 1029 2.20 -26.44 -21.51
C LYS A 1029 1.15 -25.38 -21.86
N TRP A 1030 1.62 -24.15 -22.02
CA TRP A 1030 1.08 -23.14 -22.92
C TRP A 1030 -0.44 -22.97 -22.97
N HIS A 1031 -0.98 -22.23 -22.01
CA HIS A 1031 -1.99 -21.21 -22.32
C HIS A 1031 -1.56 -19.90 -21.66
N ARG A 1032 -0.94 -19.01 -22.46
CA ARG A 1032 -1.14 -17.58 -22.28
C ARG A 1032 -2.64 -17.33 -22.46
N LYS A 1033 -3.39 -17.02 -21.42
CA LYS A 1033 -4.80 -16.58 -21.49
C LYS A 1033 -5.14 -15.87 -20.17
N ALA A 1034 -5.84 -14.75 -20.13
CA ALA A 1034 -5.72 -13.50 -20.86
C ALA A 1034 -5.73 -12.40 -19.76
N GLU A 1035 -5.21 -11.20 -19.99
CA GLU A 1035 -5.35 -10.12 -19.00
C GLU A 1035 -6.84 -9.87 -18.70
N GLY A 1036 -7.34 -10.28 -17.51
CA GLY A 1036 -8.58 -9.74 -16.93
C GLY A 1036 -9.79 -10.63 -16.57
N TYR A 1037 -9.83 -11.97 -16.75
CA TYR A 1037 -11.04 -12.77 -16.40
C TYR A 1037 -10.76 -14.21 -15.91
N ASP A 1038 -11.34 -14.61 -14.77
CA ASP A 1038 -11.26 -15.94 -14.14
C ASP A 1038 -12.67 -16.55 -13.96
N PRO A 1039 -13.01 -17.66 -14.64
CA PRO A 1039 -14.35 -18.25 -14.62
C PRO A 1039 -14.73 -18.95 -13.31
N CYS A 1040 -13.77 -19.20 -12.41
CA CYS A 1040 -14.05 -19.77 -11.08
C CYS A 1040 -14.28 -18.72 -9.99
N ALA A 1041 -14.18 -17.43 -10.32
CA ALA A 1041 -14.26 -16.34 -9.34
C ALA A 1041 -15.59 -16.33 -8.56
N SER A 1042 -16.70 -16.72 -9.19
CA SER A 1042 -18.01 -16.77 -8.56
C SER A 1042 -18.09 -17.80 -7.43
N ASP A 1043 -17.60 -19.03 -7.62
CA ASP A 1043 -17.66 -20.08 -6.60
C ASP A 1043 -16.93 -19.69 -5.31
N TYR A 1044 -15.74 -19.09 -5.46
CA TYR A 1044 -14.94 -18.69 -4.31
C TYR A 1044 -15.55 -17.47 -3.62
N THR A 1045 -16.19 -16.56 -4.36
CA THR A 1045 -16.87 -15.38 -3.81
C THR A 1045 -18.11 -15.79 -3.00
N GLU A 1046 -18.93 -16.72 -3.51
CA GLU A 1046 -20.11 -17.21 -2.79
C GLU A 1046 -19.71 -18.01 -1.55
N PHE A 1047 -18.68 -18.85 -1.64
CA PHE A 1047 -18.13 -19.54 -0.48
C PHE A 1047 -17.60 -18.56 0.57
N TYR A 1048 -16.89 -17.51 0.14
CA TYR A 1048 -16.31 -16.52 1.03
C TYR A 1048 -17.38 -15.68 1.74
N LEU A 1049 -18.34 -15.13 0.99
CA LEU A 1049 -19.39 -14.26 1.51
C LEU A 1049 -20.46 -15.01 2.33
N ASN A 1050 -20.50 -16.33 2.28
CA ASN A 1050 -21.35 -17.15 3.15
C ASN A 1050 -20.78 -17.49 4.51
N ARG A 1051 -19.50 -17.19 4.74
CA ARG A 1051 -18.90 -17.51 6.03
C ARG A 1051 -19.51 -16.64 7.12
N PRO A 1052 -19.93 -17.22 8.27
CA PRO A 1052 -20.61 -16.46 9.33
C PRO A 1052 -19.79 -15.28 9.88
N GLU A 1053 -18.46 -15.38 9.87
CA GLU A 1053 -17.58 -14.25 10.20
C GLU A 1053 -17.54 -13.17 9.12
N VAL A 1054 -17.55 -13.53 7.83
CA VAL A 1054 -17.54 -12.56 6.72
C VAL A 1054 -18.88 -11.81 6.68
N GLN A 1055 -20.01 -12.50 6.86
CA GLN A 1055 -21.32 -11.85 6.94
C GLN A 1055 -21.42 -10.92 8.15
N ARG A 1056 -20.92 -11.33 9.32
CA ARG A 1056 -20.84 -10.46 10.50
C ARG A 1056 -19.98 -9.23 10.24
N ALA A 1057 -18.86 -9.38 9.54
CA ALA A 1057 -17.94 -8.29 9.25
C ALA A 1057 -18.51 -7.28 8.25
N LEU A 1058 -19.24 -7.73 7.22
CA LEU A 1058 -19.93 -6.84 6.27
C LEU A 1058 -21.23 -6.23 6.83
N HIS A 1059 -21.59 -6.53 8.08
CA HIS A 1059 -22.90 -6.24 8.65
C HIS A 1059 -24.04 -6.74 7.72
N ALA A 1060 -23.78 -7.84 7.00
CA ALA A 1060 -24.75 -8.54 6.20
C ALA A 1060 -25.41 -9.65 7.03
N ASN A 1061 -26.61 -10.07 6.67
CA ASN A 1061 -27.33 -11.15 7.37
C ASN A 1061 -27.59 -10.88 8.88
N VAL A 1062 -27.64 -9.62 9.31
CA VAL A 1062 -27.81 -9.18 10.72
C VAL A 1062 -29.13 -9.67 11.34
N THR A 1063 -30.13 -9.92 10.51
CA THR A 1063 -31.42 -10.49 10.90
C THR A 1063 -31.43 -12.02 10.97
N LYS A 1064 -30.27 -12.66 10.76
CA LYS A 1064 -30.09 -14.12 10.73
C LYS A 1064 -31.07 -14.76 9.74
N LEU A 1065 -31.05 -14.26 8.51
CA LEU A 1065 -31.71 -14.85 7.36
C LEU A 1065 -31.39 -16.34 7.34
N SER A 1066 -32.43 -17.15 7.18
CA SER A 1066 -32.37 -18.61 7.31
C SER A 1066 -31.69 -19.31 6.13
N TYR A 1067 -30.91 -18.58 5.35
CA TYR A 1067 -30.42 -18.97 4.04
C TYR A 1067 -29.06 -18.32 3.72
N PRO A 1068 -28.24 -18.95 2.86
CA PRO A 1068 -26.95 -18.41 2.48
C PRO A 1068 -27.08 -17.19 1.53
N TRP A 1069 -26.11 -16.28 1.61
CA TRP A 1069 -25.82 -15.26 0.61
C TRP A 1069 -25.37 -15.94 -0.69
N THR A 1070 -25.92 -15.56 -1.82
CA THR A 1070 -25.53 -16.11 -3.13
C THR A 1070 -25.38 -14.95 -4.09
N HIS A 1071 -24.65 -15.14 -5.20
CA HIS A 1071 -24.48 -14.07 -6.20
C HIS A 1071 -25.83 -13.48 -6.68
N CYS A 1072 -26.83 -14.34 -6.82
CA CYS A 1072 -28.23 -13.99 -7.02
C CYS A 1072 -29.08 -14.71 -5.96
N SER A 1073 -29.80 -13.97 -5.12
CA SER A 1073 -30.60 -14.54 -4.02
C SER A 1073 -31.83 -15.32 -4.53
N SER A 1074 -31.93 -16.61 -4.20
CA SER A 1074 -33.04 -17.50 -4.55
C SER A 1074 -34.31 -17.28 -3.72
N LEU A 1075 -34.27 -16.37 -2.75
CA LEU A 1075 -35.37 -16.12 -1.81
C LEU A 1075 -36.26 -14.96 -2.21
N MET A 1076 -35.81 -14.22 -3.21
CA MET A 1076 -36.69 -13.37 -3.99
C MET A 1076 -37.66 -14.27 -4.78
N GLY A 1077 -38.77 -14.63 -4.15
CA GLY A 1077 -39.95 -15.17 -4.83
C GLY A 1077 -40.51 -14.18 -5.86
N PRO A 1078 -41.56 -14.54 -6.64
CA PRO A 1078 -41.94 -13.79 -7.83
C PRO A 1078 -42.18 -12.31 -7.47
N TRP A 1079 -41.34 -11.44 -8.05
CA TRP A 1079 -41.47 -9.99 -7.97
C TRP A 1079 -42.91 -9.61 -8.31
N LYS A 1080 -43.63 -9.01 -7.36
CA LYS A 1080 -45.08 -8.77 -7.50
C LYS A 1080 -45.40 -7.62 -8.45
N ASP A 1081 -44.43 -6.76 -8.71
CA ASP A 1081 -44.54 -5.49 -9.39
C ASP A 1081 -43.48 -5.30 -10.49
N SER A 1082 -42.57 -6.26 -10.68
CA SER A 1082 -41.69 -6.28 -11.84
C SER A 1082 -42.53 -6.67 -13.05
N PRO A 1083 -42.76 -5.76 -14.00
CA PRO A 1083 -43.53 -6.11 -15.19
C PRO A 1083 -42.75 -7.16 -15.96
N LEU A 1084 -43.44 -8.18 -16.46
CA LEU A 1084 -42.84 -9.20 -17.35
C LEU A 1084 -42.25 -8.59 -18.63
N SER A 1085 -42.59 -7.34 -18.92
CA SER A 1085 -42.11 -6.59 -20.06
C SER A 1085 -41.97 -5.11 -19.69
N ILE A 1086 -40.78 -4.56 -19.89
CA ILE A 1086 -40.55 -3.12 -19.74
C ILE A 1086 -40.73 -2.37 -21.08
N LEU A 1087 -41.07 -3.09 -22.14
CA LEU A 1087 -41.35 -2.55 -23.47
C LEU A 1087 -42.40 -1.42 -23.47
N PRO A 1088 -43.51 -1.46 -22.70
CA PRO A 1088 -44.47 -0.34 -22.66
C PRO A 1088 -43.83 0.97 -22.15
N VAL A 1089 -42.96 0.86 -21.15
CA VAL A 1089 -42.23 2.00 -20.57
C VAL A 1089 -41.21 2.54 -21.58
N ILE A 1090 -40.43 1.64 -22.20
CA ILE A 1090 -39.49 2.02 -23.27
C ILE A 1090 -40.24 2.69 -24.43
N LYS A 1091 -41.39 2.16 -24.88
CA LYS A 1091 -42.23 2.77 -25.93
C LYS A 1091 -42.67 4.18 -25.56
N LYS A 1092 -43.17 4.37 -24.34
CA LYS A 1092 -43.61 5.67 -23.83
C LYS A 1092 -42.47 6.68 -23.84
N LEU A 1093 -41.28 6.28 -23.37
CA LEU A 1093 -40.11 7.16 -23.28
C LEU A 1093 -39.54 7.51 -24.66
N VAL A 1094 -39.46 6.54 -25.58
CA VAL A 1094 -39.06 6.78 -26.98
C VAL A 1094 -40.07 7.70 -27.69
N ALA A 1095 -41.37 7.48 -27.52
CA ALA A 1095 -42.42 8.36 -28.04
C ALA A 1095 -42.35 9.77 -27.44
N GLY A 1096 -41.83 9.88 -26.21
CA GLY A 1096 -41.47 11.12 -25.53
C GLY A 1096 -40.22 11.84 -26.06
N GLY A 1097 -39.55 11.30 -27.07
CA GLY A 1097 -38.36 11.89 -27.69
C GLY A 1097 -37.04 11.59 -26.96
N LEU A 1098 -37.04 10.68 -25.99
CA LEU A 1098 -35.81 10.25 -25.31
C LEU A 1098 -34.97 9.30 -26.19
N ARG A 1099 -33.65 9.47 -26.12
CA ARG A 1099 -32.70 8.56 -26.77
C ARG A 1099 -32.39 7.39 -25.83
N ILE A 1100 -32.62 6.17 -26.29
CA ILE A 1100 -32.39 4.96 -25.48
C ILE A 1100 -31.39 4.08 -26.21
N TRP A 1101 -30.33 3.70 -25.52
CA TRP A 1101 -29.31 2.77 -26.03
C TRP A 1101 -29.45 1.43 -25.33
N VAL A 1102 -29.62 0.38 -26.12
CA VAL A 1102 -29.64 -1.01 -25.66
C VAL A 1102 -28.49 -1.72 -26.34
N TYR A 1103 -27.60 -2.34 -25.56
CA TYR A 1103 -26.49 -3.12 -26.08
C TYR A 1103 -26.44 -4.49 -25.40
N SER A 1104 -25.88 -5.48 -26.10
CA SER A 1104 -25.76 -6.85 -25.61
C SER A 1104 -24.40 -7.42 -26.01
N GLY A 1105 -23.79 -8.19 -25.10
CA GLY A 1105 -22.63 -9.01 -25.40
C GLY A 1105 -22.98 -10.10 -26.41
N ASP A 1106 -22.06 -10.38 -27.32
CA ASP A 1106 -22.18 -11.43 -28.33
C ASP A 1106 -21.87 -12.83 -27.80
N THR A 1107 -21.20 -12.93 -26.64
CA THR A 1107 -20.91 -14.19 -25.95
C THR A 1107 -21.79 -14.44 -24.72
N ASP A 1108 -22.64 -13.48 -24.34
CA ASP A 1108 -23.56 -13.59 -23.21
C ASP A 1108 -24.65 -14.61 -23.55
N GLY A 1109 -24.65 -15.74 -22.85
CA GLY A 1109 -25.64 -16.79 -23.02
C GLY A 1109 -26.83 -16.67 -22.06
N ALA A 1110 -26.84 -15.71 -21.12
CA ALA A 1110 -27.86 -15.55 -20.09
C ALA A 1110 -28.94 -14.55 -20.53
N VAL A 1111 -28.53 -13.42 -21.13
CA VAL A 1111 -29.43 -12.50 -21.84
C VAL A 1111 -28.85 -12.22 -23.23
N PRO A 1112 -28.91 -13.22 -24.14
CA PRO A 1112 -28.17 -13.16 -25.38
C PRO A 1112 -28.67 -12.06 -26.31
N VAL A 1113 -27.78 -11.69 -27.23
CA VAL A 1113 -28.09 -10.73 -28.31
C VAL A 1113 -29.33 -11.13 -29.11
N THR A 1114 -29.62 -12.42 -29.28
CA THR A 1114 -30.85 -12.93 -29.93
C THR A 1114 -32.12 -12.56 -29.14
N GLY A 1115 -32.10 -12.68 -27.81
CA GLY A 1115 -33.18 -12.24 -26.91
C GLY A 1115 -33.42 -10.75 -27.04
N THR A 1116 -32.35 -9.96 -26.93
CA THR A 1116 -32.43 -8.51 -27.14
C THR A 1116 -32.99 -8.16 -28.53
N ARG A 1117 -32.59 -8.86 -29.59
CA ARG A 1117 -33.11 -8.65 -30.96
C ARG A 1117 -34.60 -9.00 -31.07
N TYR A 1118 -35.06 -10.08 -30.43
CA TYR A 1118 -36.47 -10.42 -30.38
C TYR A 1118 -37.29 -9.39 -29.62
N THR A 1119 -36.77 -8.92 -28.50
CA THR A 1119 -37.37 -7.89 -27.66
C THR A 1119 -37.49 -6.56 -28.41
N LEU A 1120 -36.43 -6.15 -29.13
CA LEU A 1120 -36.46 -4.97 -30.01
C LEU A 1120 -37.43 -5.13 -31.19
N LYS A 1121 -37.54 -6.33 -31.77
CA LYS A 1121 -38.52 -6.62 -32.83
C LYS A 1121 -39.97 -6.53 -32.30
N LYS A 1122 -40.24 -7.04 -31.09
CA LYS A 1122 -41.54 -6.96 -30.40
C LYS A 1122 -41.88 -5.54 -29.92
N LEU A 1123 -40.87 -4.71 -29.66
CA LEU A 1123 -41.03 -3.27 -29.44
C LEU A 1123 -41.65 -2.59 -30.68
N GLY A 1124 -41.53 -3.18 -31.88
CA GLY A 1124 -42.24 -2.74 -33.08
C GLY A 1124 -41.85 -1.34 -33.56
N LEU A 1125 -40.70 -0.83 -33.10
CA LEU A 1125 -40.16 0.43 -33.60
C LEU A 1125 -39.77 0.24 -35.06
N LYS A 1126 -40.06 1.24 -35.90
CA LYS A 1126 -39.57 1.24 -37.28
C LYS A 1126 -38.05 1.25 -37.24
N ILE A 1127 -37.43 0.23 -37.82
CA ILE A 1127 -35.99 0.23 -38.04
C ILE A 1127 -35.71 1.35 -39.03
N GLY A 1128 -35.18 2.47 -38.52
CA GLY A 1128 -34.61 3.49 -39.38
C GLY A 1128 -33.32 2.93 -39.96
N LEU A 1129 -33.34 2.52 -41.23
CA LEU A 1129 -32.09 2.25 -41.95
C LEU A 1129 -31.24 3.53 -41.85
N PRO A 1130 -29.99 3.44 -41.36
CA PRO A 1130 -29.06 4.56 -41.44
C PRO A 1130 -28.94 4.95 -42.92
N GLY A 1131 -29.45 6.14 -43.25
CA GLY A 1131 -29.70 6.62 -44.61
C GLY A 1131 -28.46 6.86 -45.48
N ILE A 1132 -27.38 6.12 -45.25
CA ILE A 1132 -26.09 6.29 -45.94
C ILE A 1132 -25.50 4.94 -46.43
N LEU A 1133 -26.07 3.78 -46.08
CA LEU A 1133 -25.54 2.47 -46.53
C LEU A 1133 -26.52 1.57 -47.33
N ALA A 1134 -27.79 1.95 -47.48
CA ALA A 1134 -28.80 1.12 -48.18
C ALA A 1134 -28.63 1.05 -49.73
N ASN A 1135 -27.75 1.85 -50.33
CA ASN A 1135 -27.59 1.91 -51.80
C ASN A 1135 -26.35 1.19 -52.36
N ARG A 1136 -25.60 0.44 -51.55
CA ARG A 1136 -24.44 -0.35 -52.04
C ARG A 1136 -24.44 -1.83 -51.65
N TRP A 1137 -25.37 -2.26 -50.81
CA TRP A 1137 -25.47 -3.65 -50.35
C TRP A 1137 -26.71 -4.40 -50.88
N SER A 1138 -27.53 -3.73 -51.70
CA SER A 1138 -28.78 -4.25 -52.26
C SER A 1138 -28.61 -5.09 -53.55
N SER A 1139 -27.38 -5.39 -53.98
CA SER A 1139 -27.13 -6.21 -55.18
C SER A 1139 -26.64 -7.64 -54.92
N CYS A 1140 -26.51 -8.08 -53.66
CA CYS A 1140 -26.11 -9.47 -53.36
C CYS A 1140 -27.17 -10.31 -52.65
N TRP A 1141 -28.14 -9.71 -51.98
CA TRP A 1141 -29.23 -10.45 -51.32
C TRP A 1141 -30.51 -9.63 -51.40
N GLY A 1142 -31.43 -10.02 -52.28
CA GLY A 1142 -32.79 -9.49 -52.25
C GLY A 1142 -33.48 -9.97 -50.98
N MET A 1143 -33.56 -9.12 -49.95
CA MET A 1143 -34.39 -9.35 -48.77
C MET A 1143 -35.42 -8.25 -48.68
N GLU A 1144 -36.64 -8.56 -49.12
CA GLU A 1144 -37.84 -7.95 -48.57
C GLU A 1144 -38.10 -8.48 -47.16
N ASN A 1145 -38.74 -7.64 -46.36
CA ASN A 1145 -39.05 -7.82 -44.96
C ASN A 1145 -39.86 -9.11 -44.70
N ASP A 1146 -39.22 -10.20 -44.29
CA ASP A 1146 -39.78 -11.15 -43.33
C ASP A 1146 -38.71 -12.15 -42.86
N LEU A 1147 -38.54 -12.25 -41.54
CA LEU A 1147 -37.65 -13.24 -40.92
C LEU A 1147 -38.43 -14.55 -40.71
N ARG A 1148 -38.29 -15.50 -41.64
CA ARG A 1148 -38.27 -16.97 -41.40
C ARG A 1148 -37.40 -17.73 -42.43
N TRP A 1149 -36.33 -18.32 -41.90
CA TRP A 1149 -35.70 -19.64 -42.16
C TRP A 1149 -35.21 -20.11 -43.56
N SER A 1150 -33.90 -20.42 -43.56
CA SER A 1150 -33.10 -21.55 -44.12
C SER A 1150 -33.31 -22.08 -45.55
N TYR A 1151 -32.22 -22.03 -46.33
CA TYR A 1151 -31.93 -22.90 -47.48
C TYR A 1151 -30.64 -23.69 -47.21
N PHE A 1152 -30.59 -24.99 -47.54
CA PHE A 1152 -29.33 -25.73 -47.66
C PHE A 1152 -28.83 -25.64 -49.11
N CYS A 1153 -27.58 -25.19 -49.25
CA CYS A 1153 -26.85 -25.14 -50.50
C CYS A 1153 -25.51 -25.87 -50.31
N ASP A 1154 -25.12 -26.73 -51.24
CA ASP A 1154 -23.71 -27.08 -51.42
C ASP A 1154 -23.19 -26.33 -52.67
N HIS A 1155 -21.86 -26.21 -52.81
CA HIS A 1155 -21.08 -25.43 -53.77
C HIS A 1155 -21.52 -25.54 -55.23
N LYS A 1156 -22.48 -26.41 -55.57
CA LYS A 1156 -23.17 -26.39 -56.85
C LYS A 1156 -24.71 -26.55 -56.85
N ARG A 1157 -25.54 -26.35 -55.81
CA ARG A 1157 -27.04 -26.14 -55.91
C ARG A 1157 -27.77 -26.10 -54.55
N CYS A 1158 -28.99 -25.54 -54.52
CA CYS A 1158 -29.87 -25.42 -53.34
C CYS A 1158 -31.29 -26.00 -53.56
N TRP A 1159 -31.95 -26.47 -52.49
CA TRP A 1159 -33.35 -26.94 -52.47
C TRP A 1159 -34.15 -26.45 -51.24
N PRO A 1160 -35.50 -26.31 -51.30
CA PRO A 1160 -36.35 -25.88 -50.18
C PRO A 1160 -36.97 -27.04 -49.37
N SER A 1161 -37.10 -26.90 -48.04
CA SER A 1161 -37.68 -27.92 -47.16
C SER A 1161 -39.19 -27.74 -46.95
N GLY A 1162 -39.99 -28.68 -47.46
CA GLY A 1162 -41.43 -28.75 -47.13
C GLY A 1162 -42.28 -29.55 -48.13
N SER A 1163 -42.05 -30.85 -48.28
CA SER A 1163 -43.10 -31.78 -48.71
C SER A 1163 -42.79 -33.22 -48.28
N ASN A 1164 -43.73 -33.82 -47.54
CA ASN A 1164 -43.81 -35.26 -47.33
C ASN A 1164 -43.94 -35.96 -48.68
N LEU A 1165 -43.17 -37.02 -48.91
CA LEU A 1165 -43.40 -37.94 -50.03
C LEU A 1165 -43.21 -39.39 -49.57
N HIS A 1166 -44.34 -40.02 -49.26
CA HIS A 1166 -44.47 -41.47 -49.20
C HIS A 1166 -44.41 -42.06 -50.62
N SER A 1167 -43.76 -43.24 -50.67
CA SER A 1167 -43.80 -44.26 -51.72
C SER A 1167 -42.98 -44.02 -52.99
N GLN A 1168 -42.21 -45.05 -53.32
CA GLN A 1168 -41.31 -45.16 -54.46
C GLN A 1168 -42.05 -45.01 -55.80
N THR A 1169 -41.47 -44.29 -56.76
CA THR A 1169 -41.05 -44.84 -58.06
C THR A 1169 -40.24 -43.82 -58.88
N SER A 1170 -38.99 -44.20 -59.15
CA SER A 1170 -38.12 -43.93 -60.30
C SER A 1170 -38.06 -42.55 -61.01
N SER A 1171 -36.79 -42.12 -61.12
CA SER A 1171 -36.13 -41.42 -62.24
C SER A 1171 -36.46 -39.94 -62.50
N ALA A 1172 -35.55 -39.04 -62.12
CA ALA A 1172 -34.57 -38.47 -63.06
C ALA A 1172 -33.74 -37.33 -62.40
N THR A 1173 -32.45 -37.59 -62.29
CA THR A 1173 -31.30 -36.68 -62.48
C THR A 1173 -31.40 -35.20 -62.06
N ALA A 1174 -30.68 -34.91 -60.96
CA ALA A 1174 -30.14 -33.61 -60.57
C ALA A 1174 -29.29 -32.95 -61.67
N THR A 1175 -29.17 -31.61 -61.64
CA THR A 1175 -28.34 -30.86 -62.61
C THR A 1175 -27.43 -29.76 -62.03
N THR A 1176 -26.98 -29.76 -60.77
CA THR A 1176 -25.98 -28.80 -60.17
C THR A 1176 -25.45 -27.54 -60.94
N LEU A 1177 -25.55 -26.31 -60.40
CA LEU A 1177 -24.91 -25.04 -60.81
C LEU A 1177 -23.98 -24.42 -59.72
N PRO A 1178 -22.72 -24.01 -60.03
CA PRO A 1178 -21.67 -23.68 -59.04
C PRO A 1178 -21.73 -22.30 -58.38
N CYS A 1179 -21.33 -22.22 -57.12
CA CYS A 1179 -21.19 -21.00 -56.31
C CYS A 1179 -19.91 -20.21 -56.67
N LYS A 1180 -20.04 -18.87 -56.77
CA LYS A 1180 -18.92 -17.93 -56.82
C LYS A 1180 -19.06 -16.89 -55.72
#